data_AF-A0A9X5BHK0-F1
#
_entry.id   AF-A0A9X5BHK0-F1
#
_cell.length_a   1.000
_cell.length_b   1.000
_cell.length_c   1.000
_cell.angle_alpha   90.00
_cell.angle_beta   90.00
_cell.angle_gamma   90.00
#
_symmetry.space_group_name_H-M   'P 1'
#
loop_
_entity.id
_entity.type
_entity.pdbx_description
1 polymer ?
#
loop_
_entity_poly.entity_id
_entity_poly.type
_entity_poly.pdbx_seq_one_letter_code
_entity_poly.pdbx_strand_id
1 'polypeptide(L)'
;MGKKVNFGKLLHGGDYNPEQWLESPEILDKDIAYFKKAKINEVSLGIFSWSVLEPEEGKFHFEWMEEIIDRLYENGISTILATPSGARPKWMADKYPEVLRMDETRRRMLYGTRHNHCYTSPVYREKTRIMNQELARRFGPHPGVIAWHISNEYGGECHCPLCQEEFRKWIQNRYQTVERLNHAWATTFWSHKYNRFDQVESPSSIGEPGLHGLNLDWRRFVTDRTLDFIRHEIAAIRNGGSDKPTTINMMYDFRELNYHKLADVIDFVSWDNYPQWHKKEEILTARDSGMQHDIMRSLRKEPFFLMESCPSATNWQPVSKLKKPGMLHAASMQAVAHGSDSVLYFQLRQSQGSSEKFHGAVIDHYGGEDTRVFGEVSQVGESLRRLGEVAGTMPKAKVAVLFDWESRWAMEDAQGPRNDGLFYKESVLKSYHAFRNLGLDVDMIDMEQPLEDYKIVAAPMLYMFRAGFEEKARRFVSEGGKFILTYWSGIVDETDLCFLEGTPHGLMDVMGLRSTEIDGLYDGEVNSGVPVEGNTLHMAHTYACSHLCDLVRLSTAEAVLVYGSDFYKGMPALTKNNFGEGQAYYICADFDQDFYDDFYGKIVKEARIELPVEKIPAGVEVTRRSSKDAEYLFVQNFNREPVNMDLPIGEYQILLGDYNGTVARFGTVVLKKKL
;
A
#
# COMPACT_ATOMS: atom_id res chain seq x y z
N MET A 1 -8.11 18.16 10.94
CA MET A 1 -7.68 18.03 9.54
C MET A 1 -6.35 18.77 9.38
N GLY A 2 -5.28 18.03 9.08
CA GLY A 2 -3.96 18.62 8.82
C GLY A 2 -3.96 19.52 7.57
N LYS A 3 -2.91 20.31 7.41
CA LYS A 3 -2.74 21.15 6.22
C LYS A 3 -2.43 20.25 5.02
N LYS A 4 -3.26 20.29 3.97
CA LYS A 4 -2.99 19.56 2.72
C LYS A 4 -1.60 19.93 2.19
N VAL A 5 -0.76 18.92 1.96
CA VAL A 5 0.60 19.10 1.46
C VAL A 5 0.55 19.16 -0.06
N ASN A 6 1.04 20.25 -0.62
CA ASN A 6 1.21 20.44 -2.05
C ASN A 6 2.42 21.37 -2.26
N PHE A 7 3.44 20.90 -2.98
CA PHE A 7 4.67 21.66 -3.24
C PHE A 7 4.60 22.55 -4.49
N GLY A 8 3.42 22.63 -5.13
CA GLY A 8 3.14 23.46 -6.32
C GLY A 8 3.73 22.91 -7.62
N LYS A 9 4.34 21.72 -7.58
CA LYS A 9 4.98 21.04 -8.70
C LYS A 9 5.00 19.53 -8.43
N LEU A 10 5.17 18.74 -9.50
CA LEU A 10 5.52 17.33 -9.37
C LEU A 10 7.00 17.22 -8.98
N LEU A 11 7.31 16.48 -7.92
CA LEU A 11 8.68 16.25 -7.48
C LEU A 11 9.36 15.18 -8.34
N HIS A 12 10.63 15.38 -8.67
CA HIS A 12 11.43 14.45 -9.47
C HIS A 12 12.84 14.39 -8.89
N GLY A 13 13.32 13.20 -8.55
CA GLY A 13 14.49 13.09 -7.69
C GLY A 13 14.64 11.74 -7.02
N GLY A 14 14.97 11.76 -5.73
CA GLY A 14 15.12 10.57 -4.90
C GLY A 14 16.36 10.61 -4.01
N ASP A 15 16.75 9.43 -3.55
CA ASP A 15 17.76 9.24 -2.52
C ASP A 15 19.14 9.67 -2.99
N TYR A 16 19.71 10.64 -2.27
CA TYR A 16 21.06 11.13 -2.47
C TYR A 16 21.92 10.86 -1.24
N ASN A 17 23.00 10.10 -1.44
CA ASN A 17 23.93 9.68 -0.39
C ASN A 17 25.34 10.28 -0.59
N PRO A 18 25.50 11.62 -0.58
CA PRO A 18 26.77 12.30 -0.82
C PRO A 18 27.82 11.99 0.26
N GLU A 19 27.40 11.57 1.46
CA GLU A 19 28.31 11.17 2.54
C GLU A 19 29.24 10.02 2.15
N GLN A 20 28.88 9.25 1.12
CA GLN A 20 29.71 8.19 0.55
C GLN A 20 30.82 8.72 -0.38
N TRP A 21 30.79 10.02 -0.70
CA TRP A 21 31.61 10.65 -1.74
C TRP A 21 32.26 11.96 -1.29
N LEU A 22 32.30 12.24 0.02
CA LEU A 22 32.87 13.48 0.58
C LEU A 22 34.36 13.67 0.24
N GLU A 23 35.08 12.57 0.03
CA GLU A 23 36.49 12.58 -0.39
C GLU A 23 36.68 12.75 -1.92
N SER A 24 35.59 12.89 -2.68
CA SER A 24 35.57 13.02 -4.14
C SER A 24 34.72 14.23 -4.57
N PRO A 25 35.13 15.46 -4.26
CA PRO A 25 34.35 16.67 -4.53
C PRO A 25 33.96 16.84 -6.00
N GLU A 26 34.77 16.35 -6.94
CA GLU A 26 34.47 16.34 -8.37
C GLU A 26 33.25 15.46 -8.73
N ILE A 27 32.95 14.43 -7.93
CA ILE A 27 31.73 13.63 -8.07
C ILE A 27 30.52 14.46 -7.62
N LEU A 28 30.63 15.14 -6.48
CA LEU A 28 29.56 15.99 -5.93
C LEU A 28 29.21 17.15 -6.87
N ASP A 29 30.22 17.78 -7.49
CA ASP A 29 30.00 18.82 -8.52
C ASP A 29 29.27 18.26 -9.75
N LYS A 30 29.68 17.08 -10.23
CA LYS A 30 29.04 16.42 -11.36
C LYS A 30 27.60 16.02 -11.06
N ASP A 31 27.32 15.54 -9.85
CA ASP A 31 25.97 15.16 -9.42
C ASP A 31 24.99 16.31 -9.62
N ILE A 32 25.29 17.50 -9.09
CA ILE A 32 24.41 18.67 -9.23
C ILE A 32 24.23 19.07 -10.70
N ALA A 33 25.30 19.04 -11.50
CA ALA A 33 25.22 19.33 -12.93
C ALA A 33 24.28 18.34 -13.65
N TYR A 34 24.35 17.06 -13.29
CA TYR A 34 23.54 15.98 -13.87
C TYR A 34 22.10 16.02 -13.40
N PHE A 35 21.85 16.35 -12.13
CA PHE A 35 20.50 16.55 -11.60
C PHE A 35 19.74 17.63 -12.39
N LYS A 36 20.40 18.76 -12.68
CA LYS A 36 19.81 19.84 -13.51
C LYS A 36 19.51 19.38 -14.94
N LYS A 37 20.38 18.57 -15.54
CA LYS A 37 20.16 18.01 -16.89
C LYS A 37 18.97 17.05 -16.91
N ALA A 38 18.88 16.18 -15.91
CA ALA A 38 17.79 15.23 -15.72
C ALA A 38 16.47 15.86 -15.23
N LYS A 39 16.43 17.19 -14.99
CA LYS A 39 15.28 17.90 -14.39
C LYS A 39 14.91 17.36 -13.01
N ILE A 40 15.89 16.86 -12.26
CA ILE A 40 15.73 16.56 -10.84
C ILE A 40 15.58 17.90 -10.11
N ASN A 41 14.58 17.98 -9.25
CA ASN A 41 14.19 19.20 -8.53
C ASN A 41 14.03 18.97 -7.01
N GLU A 42 14.30 17.75 -6.54
CA GLU A 42 14.20 17.33 -5.15
C GLU A 42 15.19 16.18 -4.87
N VAL A 43 15.71 16.08 -3.64
CA VAL A 43 16.47 14.92 -3.14
C VAL A 43 16.09 14.54 -1.71
N SER A 44 16.01 13.24 -1.44
CA SER A 44 15.94 12.68 -0.09
C SER A 44 17.36 12.53 0.46
N LEU A 45 17.67 13.22 1.56
CA LEU A 45 19.04 13.32 2.09
C LEU A 45 19.09 12.86 3.55
N GLY A 46 20.14 12.15 3.95
CA GLY A 46 20.42 11.88 5.37
C GLY A 46 19.91 10.54 5.91
N ILE A 47 19.29 9.69 5.08
CA ILE A 47 18.53 8.51 5.52
C ILE A 47 19.38 7.54 6.33
N PHE A 48 20.62 7.29 5.88
CA PHE A 48 21.56 6.36 6.54
C PHE A 48 22.84 7.04 7.00
N SER A 49 22.79 8.33 7.31
CA SER A 49 23.98 9.13 7.58
C SER A 49 24.37 9.20 9.07
N TRP A 50 23.73 8.44 9.99
CA TRP A 50 23.95 8.60 11.44
C TRP A 50 25.45 8.50 11.80
N SER A 51 26.15 7.48 11.31
CA SER A 51 27.58 7.30 11.64
C SER A 51 28.51 8.37 11.09
N VAL A 52 28.05 9.16 10.10
CA VAL A 52 28.80 10.30 9.56
C VAL A 52 28.43 11.58 10.29
N LEU A 53 27.16 11.73 10.70
CA LEU A 53 26.66 12.85 11.48
C LEU A 53 27.12 12.81 12.94
N GLU A 54 27.25 11.62 13.54
CA GLU A 54 27.70 11.39 14.92
C GLU A 54 28.65 10.17 14.95
N PRO A 55 29.90 10.32 14.45
CA PRO A 55 30.88 9.22 14.40
C PRO A 55 31.28 8.72 15.79
N GLU A 56 31.25 9.59 16.78
CA GLU A 56 31.41 9.28 18.20
C GLU A 56 30.26 9.92 18.98
N GLU A 57 29.84 9.26 20.05
CA GLU A 57 28.71 9.72 20.87
C GLU A 57 28.87 11.17 21.34
N GLY A 58 27.90 12.02 20.96
CA GLY A 58 27.87 13.44 21.30
C GLY A 58 28.81 14.34 20.47
N LYS A 59 29.55 13.80 19.50
CA LYS A 59 30.38 14.58 18.57
C LYS A 59 29.70 14.68 17.22
N PHE A 60 29.00 15.79 16.97
CA PHE A 60 28.23 15.99 15.74
C PHE A 60 29.03 16.69 14.64
N HIS A 61 28.95 16.18 13.42
CA HIS A 61 29.62 16.70 12.21
C HIS A 61 28.54 17.03 11.15
N PHE A 62 28.03 18.26 11.15
CA PHE A 62 26.92 18.70 10.29
C PHE A 62 27.35 19.53 9.08
N GLU A 63 28.60 19.96 9.03
CA GLU A 63 29.12 20.95 8.07
C GLU A 63 28.98 20.47 6.63
N TRP A 64 29.27 19.20 6.37
CA TRP A 64 29.13 18.62 5.03
C TRP A 64 27.68 18.62 4.54
N MET A 65 26.72 18.36 5.44
CA MET A 65 25.30 18.30 5.09
C MET A 65 24.77 19.70 4.82
N GLU A 66 25.22 20.71 5.58
CA GLU A 66 24.92 22.12 5.34
C GLU A 66 25.42 22.56 3.97
N GLU A 67 26.69 22.30 3.64
CA GLU A 67 27.26 22.64 2.34
C GLU A 67 26.49 21.99 1.18
N ILE A 68 26.11 20.72 1.31
CA ILE A 68 25.33 20.03 0.29
C ILE A 68 23.93 20.67 0.14
N ILE A 69 23.22 20.93 1.23
CA ILE A 69 21.88 21.51 1.20
C ILE A 69 21.92 22.92 0.58
N ASP A 70 22.92 23.73 0.91
CA ASP A 70 23.12 25.06 0.32
C ASP A 70 23.31 24.95 -1.19
N ARG A 71 24.24 24.10 -1.64
CA ARG A 71 24.55 23.90 -3.06
C ARG A 71 23.35 23.35 -3.85
N LEU A 72 22.56 22.45 -3.27
CA LEU A 72 21.32 21.95 -3.88
C LEU A 72 20.32 23.09 -4.04
N TYR A 73 20.11 23.89 -2.99
CA TYR A 73 19.15 24.98 -2.99
C TYR A 73 19.53 26.10 -3.98
N GLU A 74 20.79 26.49 -4.05
CA GLU A 74 21.33 27.42 -5.04
C GLU A 74 21.06 26.97 -6.49
N ASN A 75 20.91 25.66 -6.70
CA ASN A 75 20.61 25.06 -7.99
C ASN A 75 19.12 24.73 -8.19
N GLY A 76 18.24 25.18 -7.30
CA GLY A 76 16.79 25.01 -7.39
C GLY A 76 16.31 23.60 -7.05
N ILE A 77 17.13 22.81 -6.34
CA ILE A 77 16.83 21.46 -5.90
C ILE A 77 16.47 21.51 -4.42
N SER A 78 15.25 21.10 -4.08
CA SER A 78 14.79 21.02 -2.68
C SER A 78 15.27 19.74 -2.00
N THR A 79 15.24 19.73 -0.67
CA THR A 79 15.62 18.57 0.14
C THR A 79 14.43 18.10 0.98
N ILE A 80 14.10 16.83 0.88
CA ILE A 80 13.38 16.11 1.93
C ILE A 80 14.45 15.55 2.87
N LEU A 81 14.54 16.12 4.08
CA LEU A 81 15.61 15.78 5.02
C LEU A 81 15.17 14.61 5.90
N ALA A 82 15.99 13.57 5.99
CA ALA A 82 15.66 12.38 6.75
C ALA A 82 16.17 12.41 8.18
N THR A 83 15.45 11.75 9.10
CA THR A 83 16.01 11.36 10.39
C THR A 83 16.73 10.02 10.24
N PRO A 84 17.98 9.86 10.74
CA PRO A 84 18.82 8.74 10.35
C PRO A 84 18.55 7.48 11.20
N SER A 85 17.37 7.36 11.83
CA SER A 85 17.01 6.28 12.75
C SER A 85 16.84 4.91 12.07
N GLY A 86 16.85 4.87 10.74
CA GLY A 86 16.84 3.64 9.94
C GLY A 86 18.08 2.76 10.17
N ALA A 87 19.25 3.36 10.45
CA ALA A 87 20.47 2.61 10.78
C ALA A 87 21.31 3.30 11.86
N ARG A 88 21.49 2.59 12.98
CA ARG A 88 22.29 3.03 14.12
C ARG A 88 23.80 2.84 13.87
N PRO A 89 24.68 3.70 14.42
CA PRO A 89 26.11 3.48 14.40
C PRO A 89 26.54 2.27 15.24
N LYS A 90 27.69 1.67 14.89
CA LYS A 90 28.28 0.53 15.63
C LYS A 90 28.54 0.84 17.10
N TRP A 91 29.07 2.04 17.40
CA TRP A 91 29.38 2.44 18.77
C TRP A 91 28.15 2.39 19.68
N MET A 92 26.97 2.69 19.13
CA MET A 92 25.73 2.69 19.90
C MET A 92 25.31 1.28 20.28
N ALA A 93 25.39 0.34 19.34
CA ALA A 93 25.08 -1.07 19.62
C ALA A 93 26.07 -1.70 20.59
N ASP A 94 27.35 -1.33 20.52
CA ASP A 94 28.39 -1.82 21.43
C ASP A 94 28.21 -1.31 22.85
N LYS A 95 27.88 -0.01 22.99
CA LYS A 95 27.70 0.61 24.30
C LYS A 95 26.33 0.29 24.92
N TYR A 96 25.30 0.17 24.09
CA TYR A 96 23.91 0.05 24.50
C TYR A 96 23.23 -1.15 23.82
N PRO A 97 23.49 -2.39 24.27
CA PRO A 97 22.96 -3.59 23.61
C PRO A 97 21.42 -3.68 23.63
N GLU A 98 20.74 -2.92 24.48
CA GLU A 98 19.27 -2.84 24.53
C GLU A 98 18.63 -2.25 23.26
N VAL A 99 19.39 -1.53 22.43
CA VAL A 99 18.89 -1.01 21.14
C VAL A 99 18.73 -2.13 20.10
N LEU A 100 19.34 -3.29 20.31
CA LEU A 100 19.27 -4.46 19.43
C LEU A 100 17.99 -5.26 19.74
N ARG A 101 17.25 -5.63 18.70
CA ARG A 101 16.03 -6.46 18.83
C ARG A 101 16.32 -7.83 19.42
N MET A 102 15.30 -8.44 20.01
CA MET A 102 15.23 -9.90 20.17
C MET A 102 14.20 -10.44 19.19
N ASP A 103 14.54 -11.54 18.52
CA ASP A 103 13.61 -12.26 17.66
C ASP A 103 12.54 -13.02 18.46
N GLU A 104 11.58 -13.61 17.78
CA GLU A 104 10.47 -14.35 18.39
C GLU A 104 10.97 -15.51 19.28
N THR A 105 12.12 -16.12 18.96
CA THR A 105 12.73 -17.19 19.77
C THR A 105 13.45 -16.68 21.02
N ARG A 106 13.32 -15.38 21.34
CA ARG A 106 13.98 -14.69 22.45
C ARG A 106 15.51 -14.70 22.32
N ARG A 107 16.04 -14.66 21.09
CA ARG A 107 17.47 -14.47 20.85
C ARG A 107 17.77 -13.02 20.54
N ARG A 108 18.77 -12.45 21.22
CA ARG A 108 19.28 -11.11 20.93
C ARG A 108 20.00 -11.09 19.58
N MET A 109 19.58 -10.18 18.70
CA MET A 109 20.27 -9.91 17.44
C MET A 109 21.64 -9.26 17.70
N LEU A 110 22.59 -9.48 16.80
CA LEU A 110 23.87 -8.76 16.79
C LEU A 110 23.73 -7.43 16.04
N TYR A 111 24.75 -6.58 16.11
CA TYR A 111 24.83 -5.41 15.23
C TYR A 111 24.87 -5.80 13.75
N GLY A 112 24.17 -5.03 12.92
CA GLY A 112 24.16 -5.19 11.47
C GLY A 112 22.78 -4.87 10.89
N THR A 113 22.71 -4.95 9.56
CA THR A 113 21.52 -4.65 8.74
C THR A 113 20.93 -3.25 9.02
N ARG A 114 19.65 -3.04 8.72
CA ARG A 114 18.91 -1.78 8.88
C ARG A 114 17.51 -2.07 9.44
N HIS A 115 16.81 -1.03 9.89
CA HIS A 115 15.40 -1.02 10.35
C HIS A 115 15.09 -1.96 11.54
N ASN A 116 16.14 -2.44 12.23
CA ASN A 116 16.06 -3.49 13.24
C ASN A 116 16.40 -2.97 14.66
N HIS A 117 15.92 -1.77 14.99
CA HIS A 117 16.06 -1.20 16.33
C HIS A 117 14.93 -1.65 17.27
N CYS A 118 15.20 -1.72 18.56
CA CYS A 118 14.16 -1.88 19.58
C CYS A 118 13.39 -0.57 19.72
N TYR A 119 12.14 -0.53 19.26
CA TYR A 119 11.26 0.65 19.35
C TYR A 119 10.86 1.05 20.79
N THR A 120 11.26 0.28 21.80
CA THR A 120 10.94 0.51 23.22
C THR A 120 12.19 0.86 24.02
N SER A 121 13.39 0.68 23.47
CA SER A 121 14.63 1.04 24.18
C SER A 121 14.59 2.54 24.56
N PRO A 122 14.67 2.86 25.86
CA PRO A 122 14.74 4.25 26.29
C PRO A 122 16.01 4.93 25.75
N VAL A 123 17.12 4.20 25.62
CA VAL A 123 18.34 4.73 25.02
C VAL A 123 18.15 5.05 23.54
N TYR A 124 17.57 4.15 22.75
CA TYR A 124 17.39 4.43 21.32
C TYR A 124 16.48 5.64 21.10
N ARG A 125 15.39 5.74 21.88
CA ARG A 125 14.48 6.89 21.87
C ARG A 125 15.18 8.19 22.26
N GLU A 126 15.99 8.17 23.30
CA GLU A 126 16.74 9.36 23.69
C GLU A 126 17.74 9.79 22.61
N LYS A 127 18.43 8.84 21.98
CA LYS A 127 19.39 9.10 20.92
C LYS A 127 18.73 9.65 19.65
N THR A 128 17.62 9.06 19.19
CA THR A 128 16.87 9.63 18.07
C THR A 128 16.30 10.99 18.41
N ARG A 129 15.80 11.20 19.65
CA ARG A 129 15.32 12.51 20.09
C ARG A 129 16.39 13.59 19.99
N ILE A 130 17.61 13.31 20.46
CA ILE A 130 18.73 14.25 20.40
C ILE A 130 19.10 14.54 18.95
N MET A 131 19.34 13.50 18.15
CA MET A 131 19.72 13.66 16.73
C MET A 131 18.67 14.47 15.96
N ASN A 132 17.39 14.14 16.11
CA ASN A 132 16.30 14.82 15.41
C ASN A 132 16.15 16.27 15.85
N GLN A 133 16.38 16.59 17.13
CA GLN A 133 16.38 17.98 17.62
C GLN A 133 17.55 18.78 17.07
N GLU A 134 18.75 18.20 16.98
CA GLU A 134 19.92 18.87 16.39
C GLU A 134 19.71 19.12 14.90
N LEU A 135 19.25 18.12 14.14
CA LEU A 135 18.89 18.26 12.72
C LEU A 135 17.83 19.35 12.53
N ALA A 136 16.75 19.33 13.32
CA ALA A 136 15.68 20.30 13.21
C ALA A 136 16.13 21.72 13.57
N ARG A 137 16.96 21.89 14.60
CA ARG A 137 17.51 23.20 14.97
C ARG A 137 18.42 23.76 13.87
N ARG A 138 19.25 22.91 13.28
CA ARG A 138 20.25 23.33 12.27
C ARG A 138 19.62 23.57 10.91
N PHE A 139 18.84 22.61 10.41
CA PHE A 139 18.34 22.60 9.03
C PHE A 139 16.86 22.95 8.90
N GLY A 140 16.11 22.93 10.00
CA GLY A 140 14.69 23.30 10.00
C GLY A 140 14.41 24.70 9.46
N PRO A 141 15.21 25.74 9.74
CA PRO A 141 15.02 27.07 9.14
C PRO A 141 15.44 27.18 7.66
N HIS A 142 16.23 26.24 7.14
CA HIS A 142 16.79 26.34 5.80
C HIS A 142 15.69 26.28 4.71
N PRO A 143 15.64 27.23 3.76
CA PRO A 143 14.56 27.31 2.77
C PRO A 143 14.59 26.18 1.72
N GLY A 144 15.74 25.52 1.56
CA GLY A 144 15.87 24.33 0.71
C GLY A 144 15.27 23.07 1.31
N VAL A 145 15.11 22.99 2.63
CA VAL A 145 14.45 21.84 3.27
C VAL A 145 12.93 22.04 3.20
N ILE A 146 12.21 21.12 2.56
CA ILE A 146 10.77 21.28 2.31
C ILE A 146 9.89 20.36 3.15
N ALA A 147 10.43 19.23 3.59
CA ALA A 147 9.75 18.23 4.40
C ALA A 147 10.76 17.35 5.14
N TRP A 148 10.25 16.50 6.03
CA TRP A 148 11.01 15.51 6.78
C TRP A 148 10.61 14.09 6.40
N HIS A 149 11.61 13.25 6.14
CA HIS A 149 11.47 11.81 5.96
C HIS A 149 11.83 11.10 7.27
N ILE A 150 10.86 10.53 7.98
CA ILE A 150 11.10 9.97 9.31
C ILE A 150 11.60 8.53 9.18
N SER A 151 12.81 8.25 9.66
CA SER A 151 13.48 6.95 9.54
C SER A 151 13.57 6.48 8.07
N ASN A 152 13.26 5.21 7.84
CA ASN A 152 13.21 4.53 6.56
C ASN A 152 12.49 3.17 6.74
N GLU A 153 11.55 2.84 5.86
CA GLU A 153 10.84 1.55 5.73
C GLU A 153 10.60 0.86 7.10
N TYR A 154 9.78 1.49 7.96
CA TYR A 154 9.46 0.92 9.27
C TYR A 154 8.90 -0.51 9.14
N GLY A 155 9.45 -1.42 9.94
CA GLY A 155 9.05 -2.82 9.93
C GLY A 155 9.69 -3.65 11.03
N GLY A 156 9.21 -4.87 11.17
CA GLY A 156 9.61 -5.89 12.10
C GLY A 156 9.24 -5.62 13.56
N GLU A 157 9.57 -6.60 14.39
CA GLU A 157 9.11 -6.69 15.77
C GLU A 157 10.26 -6.96 16.74
N CYS A 158 10.01 -6.78 18.04
CA CYS A 158 11.01 -6.99 19.08
C CYS A 158 10.39 -7.67 20.30
N HIS A 159 10.91 -8.82 20.69
CA HIS A 159 10.36 -9.64 21.78
C HIS A 159 11.17 -9.51 23.09
N CYS A 160 11.97 -8.44 23.22
CA CYS A 160 12.84 -8.26 24.38
C CYS A 160 12.05 -7.91 25.66
N PRO A 161 12.63 -8.05 26.87
CA PRO A 161 11.92 -7.79 28.12
C PRO A 161 11.24 -6.42 28.20
N LEU A 162 11.82 -5.38 27.58
CA LEU A 162 11.19 -4.06 27.51
C LEU A 162 9.89 -4.07 26.70
N CYS A 163 9.88 -4.76 25.56
CA CYS A 163 8.70 -4.88 24.72
C CYS A 163 7.64 -5.79 25.34
N GLN A 164 8.04 -6.86 26.03
CA GLN A 164 7.10 -7.71 26.79
C GLN A 164 6.35 -6.89 27.85
N GLU A 165 7.08 -6.02 28.55
CA GLU A 165 6.48 -5.16 29.58
C GLU A 165 5.49 -4.15 28.98
N GLU A 166 5.85 -3.50 27.88
CA GLU A 166 4.92 -2.59 27.18
C GLU A 166 3.73 -3.33 26.57
N PHE A 167 3.91 -4.58 26.10
CA PHE A 167 2.82 -5.40 25.60
C PHE A 167 1.83 -5.75 26.70
N ARG A 168 2.31 -6.14 27.88
CA ARG A 168 1.45 -6.40 29.05
C ARG A 168 0.66 -5.16 29.46
N LYS A 169 1.29 -3.97 29.45
CA LYS A 169 0.59 -2.71 29.71
C LYS A 169 -0.47 -2.42 28.65
N TRP A 170 -0.15 -2.66 27.38
CA TRP A 170 -1.09 -2.49 26.27
C TRP A 170 -2.30 -3.41 26.42
N ILE A 171 -2.07 -4.69 26.72
CA ILE A 171 -3.12 -5.69 26.97
C ILE A 171 -3.95 -5.34 28.20
N GLN A 172 -3.31 -4.92 29.30
CA GLN A 172 -4.01 -4.49 30.51
C GLN A 172 -4.90 -3.27 30.21
N ASN A 173 -4.43 -2.31 29.41
CA ASN A 173 -5.21 -1.16 29.00
C ASN A 173 -6.36 -1.52 28.07
N ARG A 174 -6.17 -2.49 27.16
CA ARG A 174 -7.23 -2.94 26.23
C ARG A 174 -8.34 -3.69 26.97
N TYR A 175 -8.00 -4.67 27.79
CA TYR A 175 -8.97 -5.60 28.37
C TYR A 175 -9.42 -5.25 29.79
N GLN A 176 -8.65 -4.44 30.53
CA GLN A 176 -8.91 -4.00 31.91
C GLN A 176 -8.85 -5.12 32.97
N THR A 177 -9.37 -6.31 32.68
CA THR A 177 -9.30 -7.49 33.56
C THR A 177 -8.85 -8.74 32.80
N VAL A 178 -8.22 -9.69 33.51
CA VAL A 178 -7.71 -10.93 32.89
C VAL A 178 -8.87 -11.84 32.45
N GLU A 179 -10.04 -11.72 33.06
CA GLU A 179 -11.24 -12.46 32.65
C GLU A 179 -11.72 -12.04 31.27
N ARG A 180 -11.71 -10.72 30.99
CA ARG A 180 -12.06 -10.19 29.66
C ARG A 180 -11.06 -10.63 28.60
N LEU A 181 -9.76 -10.57 28.92
CA LEU A 181 -8.70 -11.11 28.06
C LEU A 181 -8.93 -12.60 27.76
N ASN A 182 -9.12 -13.40 28.82
CA ASN A 182 -9.30 -14.85 28.70
C ASN A 182 -10.52 -15.22 27.87
N HIS A 183 -11.58 -14.41 27.94
CA HIS A 183 -12.78 -14.56 27.13
C HIS A 183 -12.51 -14.21 25.66
N ALA A 184 -11.96 -13.02 25.41
CA ALA A 184 -11.62 -12.54 24.07
C ALA A 184 -10.71 -13.51 23.31
N TRP A 185 -9.71 -14.07 23.98
CA TRP A 185 -8.76 -15.00 23.34
C TRP A 185 -9.19 -16.47 23.44
N ALA A 186 -10.39 -16.77 23.94
CA ALA A 186 -10.87 -18.15 24.12
C ALA A 186 -9.91 -19.09 24.88
N THR A 187 -9.10 -18.55 25.80
CA THR A 187 -7.99 -19.22 26.52
C THR A 187 -8.38 -20.45 27.35
N THR A 188 -9.67 -20.75 27.52
CA THR A 188 -10.09 -22.02 28.14
C THR A 188 -9.70 -23.21 27.26
N PHE A 189 -9.68 -23.01 25.93
CA PHE A 189 -9.16 -23.98 24.98
C PHE A 189 -7.70 -24.34 25.32
N TRP A 190 -7.40 -25.64 25.31
CA TRP A 190 -6.11 -26.22 25.72
C TRP A 190 -5.56 -25.75 27.08
N SER A 191 -6.43 -25.30 27.99
CA SER A 191 -6.05 -24.88 29.35
C SER A 191 -5.08 -23.68 29.39
N HIS A 192 -5.17 -22.76 28.43
CA HIS A 192 -4.33 -21.55 28.32
C HIS A 192 -4.78 -20.35 29.18
N LYS A 193 -5.65 -20.55 30.17
CA LYS A 193 -6.14 -19.46 31.02
C LYS A 193 -5.01 -18.73 31.75
N TYR A 194 -4.96 -17.41 31.59
CA TYR A 194 -4.11 -16.53 32.37
C TYR A 194 -4.79 -16.15 33.68
N ASN A 195 -4.07 -16.21 34.80
CA ASN A 195 -4.55 -15.76 36.11
C ASN A 195 -4.18 -14.29 36.39
N ARG A 196 -3.24 -13.73 35.64
CA ARG A 196 -2.73 -12.36 35.79
C ARG A 196 -2.04 -11.91 34.49
N PHE A 197 -2.05 -10.61 34.23
CA PHE A 197 -1.51 -10.05 32.99
C PHE A 197 -0.01 -10.30 32.77
N ASP A 198 0.81 -10.43 33.82
CA ASP A 198 2.25 -10.64 33.62
C ASP A 198 2.66 -12.05 33.20
N GLN A 199 1.71 -12.99 33.16
CA GLN A 199 1.88 -14.30 32.52
C GLN A 199 1.77 -14.21 30.99
N VAL A 200 1.27 -13.09 30.45
CA VAL A 200 1.19 -12.88 29.01
C VAL A 200 2.59 -12.59 28.47
N GLU A 201 2.91 -13.27 27.37
CA GLU A 201 4.12 -13.07 26.58
C GLU A 201 3.70 -12.95 25.11
N SER A 202 4.50 -12.24 24.30
CA SER A 202 4.34 -12.21 22.84
C SER A 202 4.37 -13.63 22.24
N PRO A 203 3.79 -13.88 21.06
CA PRO A 203 3.86 -15.19 20.42
C PRO A 203 5.30 -15.68 20.17
N SER A 204 5.47 -17.00 20.07
CA SER A 204 6.74 -17.63 19.71
C SER A 204 6.57 -19.05 19.17
N SER A 205 7.39 -19.44 18.20
CA SER A 205 7.50 -20.80 17.67
C SER A 205 8.02 -21.82 18.68
N ILE A 206 8.69 -21.36 19.74
CA ILE A 206 9.16 -22.19 20.87
C ILE A 206 8.29 -22.01 22.14
N GLY A 207 7.14 -21.35 22.00
CA GLY A 207 6.20 -21.05 23.08
C GLY A 207 4.75 -21.23 22.61
N GLU A 208 3.98 -20.14 22.60
CA GLU A 208 2.58 -20.13 22.19
C GLU A 208 2.41 -19.45 20.82
N PRO A 209 2.21 -20.20 19.73
CA PRO A 209 1.90 -19.64 18.41
C PRO A 209 0.42 -19.85 18.00
N GLY A 210 -0.37 -20.61 18.76
CA GLY A 210 -1.70 -21.09 18.34
C GLY A 210 -2.87 -20.25 18.87
N LEU A 211 -2.61 -19.26 19.71
CA LEU A 211 -3.64 -18.41 20.30
C LEU A 211 -3.90 -17.19 19.39
N HIS A 212 -4.85 -17.31 18.45
CA HIS A 212 -5.10 -16.28 17.42
C HIS A 212 -5.34 -14.87 17.98
N GLY A 213 -6.12 -14.75 19.07
CA GLY A 213 -6.31 -13.46 19.73
C GLY A 213 -5.00 -12.81 20.22
N LEU A 214 -4.06 -13.61 20.72
CA LEU A 214 -2.71 -13.15 21.10
C LEU A 214 -1.91 -12.73 19.87
N ASN A 215 -1.93 -13.52 18.80
CA ASN A 215 -1.20 -13.23 17.55
C ASN A 215 -1.68 -11.92 16.92
N LEU A 216 -3.01 -11.75 16.82
CA LEU A 216 -3.66 -10.56 16.28
C LEU A 216 -3.35 -9.32 17.14
N ASP A 217 -3.49 -9.42 18.46
CA ASP A 217 -3.19 -8.31 19.36
C ASP A 217 -1.69 -7.98 19.42
N TRP A 218 -0.82 -8.96 19.21
CA TRP A 218 0.62 -8.69 19.06
C TRP A 218 0.90 -7.87 17.80
N ARG A 219 0.27 -8.18 16.66
CA ARG A 219 0.39 -7.35 15.42
C ARG A 219 -0.15 -5.93 15.61
N ARG A 220 -1.28 -5.79 16.32
CA ARG A 220 -1.83 -4.49 16.72
C ARG A 220 -0.86 -3.72 17.62
N PHE A 221 -0.30 -4.38 18.63
CA PHE A 221 0.72 -3.81 19.50
C PHE A 221 1.97 -3.38 18.72
N VAL A 222 2.47 -4.20 17.80
CA VAL A 222 3.62 -3.85 16.95
C VAL A 222 3.32 -2.60 16.13
N THR A 223 2.11 -2.49 15.57
CA THR A 223 1.65 -1.26 14.90
C THR A 223 1.64 -0.08 15.86
N ASP A 224 0.98 -0.18 17.01
CA ASP A 224 0.87 0.90 18.00
C ASP A 224 2.21 1.35 18.58
N ARG A 225 3.14 0.41 18.82
CA ARG A 225 4.49 0.73 19.27
C ARG A 225 5.31 1.43 18.19
N THR A 226 5.11 1.06 16.94
CA THR A 226 5.73 1.75 15.80
C THR A 226 5.16 3.15 15.67
N LEU A 227 3.83 3.32 15.76
CA LEU A 227 3.17 4.64 15.78
C LEU A 227 3.69 5.53 16.90
N ASP A 228 3.83 4.98 18.11
CA ASP A 228 4.39 5.69 19.25
C ASP A 228 5.84 6.13 19.01
N PHE A 229 6.64 5.31 18.33
CA PHE A 229 8.01 5.69 17.95
C PHE A 229 8.04 6.79 16.88
N ILE A 230 7.20 6.70 15.85
CA ILE A 230 7.06 7.75 14.82
C ILE A 230 6.64 9.07 15.47
N ARG A 231 5.61 9.05 16.34
CA ARG A 231 5.16 10.24 17.09
C ARG A 231 6.28 10.84 17.93
N HIS A 232 7.09 10.01 18.58
CA HIS A 232 8.26 10.44 19.34
C HIS A 232 9.29 11.14 18.45
N GLU A 233 9.60 10.60 17.27
CA GLU A 233 10.53 11.23 16.33
C GLU A 233 10.01 12.55 15.75
N ILE A 234 8.73 12.59 15.35
CA ILE A 234 8.08 13.82 14.87
C ILE A 234 8.06 14.88 15.97
N ALA A 235 7.69 14.50 17.21
CA ALA A 235 7.70 15.42 18.34
C ALA A 235 9.11 15.99 18.60
N ALA A 236 10.16 15.19 18.42
CA ALA A 236 11.54 15.67 18.54
C ALA A 236 11.86 16.75 17.49
N ILE A 237 11.44 16.57 16.23
CA ILE A 237 11.61 17.58 15.17
C ILE A 237 10.86 18.88 15.50
N ARG A 238 9.59 18.76 15.93
CA ARG A 238 8.78 19.92 16.35
C ARG A 238 9.42 20.66 17.52
N ASN A 239 9.90 19.93 18.53
CA ASN A 239 10.63 20.49 19.67
C ASN A 239 11.97 21.13 19.28
N GLY A 240 12.60 20.67 18.19
CA GLY A 240 13.79 21.29 17.59
C GLY A 240 13.47 22.57 16.81
N GLY A 241 12.20 22.93 16.64
CA GLY A 241 11.75 24.19 16.04
C GLY A 241 11.32 24.10 14.57
N SER A 242 11.04 22.90 14.05
CA SER A 242 10.60 22.73 12.65
C SER A 242 9.18 22.21 12.53
N ASP A 243 8.28 23.02 11.97
CA ASP A 243 6.88 22.68 11.68
C ASP A 243 6.67 22.19 10.22
N LYS A 244 7.75 21.83 9.53
CA LYS A 244 7.68 21.34 8.15
C LYS A 244 6.97 19.97 8.08
N PRO A 245 6.26 19.67 6.97
CA PRO A 245 5.54 18.41 6.81
C PRO A 245 6.42 17.18 7.01
N THR A 246 5.91 16.13 7.64
CA THR A 246 6.60 14.86 7.90
C THR A 246 5.95 13.70 7.15
N THR A 247 6.74 12.76 6.65
CA THR A 247 6.28 11.51 6.03
C THR A 247 7.11 10.32 6.51
N ILE A 248 6.63 9.11 6.20
CA ILE A 248 7.40 7.87 6.21
C ILE A 248 7.25 7.21 4.83
N ASN A 249 8.23 6.45 4.39
CA ASN A 249 8.08 5.57 3.23
C ASN A 249 7.47 4.21 3.62
N MET A 250 6.29 3.93 3.06
CA MET A 250 5.58 2.66 3.17
C MET A 250 6.03 1.68 2.08
N MET A 251 5.80 0.38 2.29
CA MET A 251 6.25 -0.69 1.39
C MET A 251 5.09 -1.45 0.72
N TYR A 252 5.38 -2.07 -0.44
CA TYR A 252 4.46 -2.93 -1.19
C TYR A 252 3.91 -4.11 -0.37
N ASP A 253 2.58 -4.33 -0.42
CA ASP A 253 1.86 -5.45 0.21
C ASP A 253 2.34 -5.78 1.64
N PHE A 254 2.67 -4.74 2.41
CA PHE A 254 3.40 -4.90 3.65
C PHE A 254 2.49 -5.38 4.78
N ARG A 255 2.70 -6.61 5.25
CA ARG A 255 1.80 -7.29 6.20
C ARG A 255 2.12 -7.01 7.66
N GLU A 256 3.23 -6.37 7.99
CA GLU A 256 3.67 -6.30 9.41
C GLU A 256 3.06 -5.12 10.17
N LEU A 257 2.56 -4.11 9.46
CA LEU A 257 1.99 -2.89 10.04
C LEU A 257 0.65 -2.55 9.38
N ASN A 258 -0.30 -2.03 10.16
CA ASN A 258 -1.55 -1.51 9.60
C ASN A 258 -1.35 -0.05 9.15
N TYR A 259 -1.19 0.16 7.84
CA TYR A 259 -0.92 1.47 7.27
C TYR A 259 -2.06 2.49 7.38
N HIS A 260 -3.32 2.04 7.52
CA HIS A 260 -4.43 2.96 7.81
C HIS A 260 -4.19 3.72 9.12
N LYS A 261 -3.61 3.07 10.14
CA LYS A 261 -3.25 3.74 11.40
C LYS A 261 -1.99 4.60 11.29
N LEU A 262 -1.01 4.23 10.44
CA LEU A 262 0.20 5.03 10.22
C LEU A 262 -0.09 6.35 9.47
N ALA A 263 -1.11 6.36 8.62
CA ALA A 263 -1.55 7.56 7.94
C ALA A 263 -2.01 8.69 8.90
N ASP A 264 -2.47 8.35 10.11
CA ASP A 264 -2.98 9.30 11.11
C ASP A 264 -1.89 10.15 11.77
N VAL A 265 -0.62 9.76 11.66
CA VAL A 265 0.50 10.40 12.38
C VAL A 265 1.48 11.14 11.49
N ILE A 266 1.30 11.07 10.17
CA ILE A 266 2.13 11.75 9.16
C ILE A 266 1.35 12.88 8.50
N ASP A 267 2.03 13.82 7.85
CA ASP A 267 1.40 14.96 7.17
C ASP A 267 0.99 14.63 5.73
N PHE A 268 1.71 13.72 5.07
CA PHE A 268 1.39 13.17 3.75
C PHE A 268 1.84 11.71 3.64
N VAL A 269 1.24 10.95 2.74
CA VAL A 269 1.58 9.53 2.50
C VAL A 269 2.69 9.44 1.48
N SER A 270 3.70 8.61 1.74
CA SER A 270 4.70 8.24 0.74
C SER A 270 5.04 6.75 0.78
N TRP A 271 5.51 6.19 -0.34
CA TRP A 271 5.79 4.76 -0.43
C TRP A 271 6.78 4.38 -1.53
N ASP A 272 7.27 3.13 -1.46
CA ASP A 272 8.34 2.59 -2.27
C ASP A 272 7.83 1.48 -3.19
N ASN A 273 8.05 1.62 -4.50
CA ASN A 273 7.50 0.75 -5.52
C ASN A 273 8.58 0.08 -6.41
N TYR A 274 8.69 -1.25 -6.30
CA TYR A 274 9.62 -2.06 -7.10
C TYR A 274 8.94 -3.25 -7.81
N PRO A 275 8.10 -3.01 -8.84
CA PRO A 275 7.42 -4.09 -9.53
C PRO A 275 8.40 -4.99 -10.32
N GLN A 276 8.09 -6.28 -10.41
CA GLN A 276 8.85 -7.25 -11.20
C GLN A 276 8.46 -7.20 -12.69
N TRP A 277 8.77 -6.08 -13.34
CA TRP A 277 8.50 -5.88 -14.77
C TRP A 277 9.12 -6.98 -15.65
N HIS A 278 8.43 -7.33 -16.74
CA HIS A 278 8.85 -8.35 -17.71
C HIS A 278 8.93 -9.78 -17.17
N LYS A 279 8.40 -10.08 -15.98
CA LYS A 279 8.27 -11.44 -15.45
C LYS A 279 7.07 -12.20 -16.05
N LYS A 280 5.96 -11.49 -16.22
CA LYS A 280 4.69 -11.97 -16.80
C LYS A 280 4.12 -10.90 -17.74
N GLU A 281 2.87 -11.03 -18.18
CA GLU A 281 2.15 -9.99 -18.90
C GLU A 281 2.22 -8.66 -18.13
N GLU A 282 2.65 -7.60 -18.81
CA GLU A 282 2.96 -6.33 -18.12
C GLU A 282 1.72 -5.71 -17.49
N ILE A 283 0.54 -5.90 -18.10
CA ILE A 283 -0.72 -5.40 -17.54
C ILE A 283 -1.03 -6.01 -16.17
N LEU A 284 -0.63 -7.25 -15.89
CA LEU A 284 -0.84 -7.86 -14.57
C LEU A 284 0.08 -7.21 -13.52
N THR A 285 1.32 -6.89 -13.89
CA THR A 285 2.24 -6.15 -13.02
C THR A 285 1.79 -4.70 -12.83
N ALA A 286 1.27 -4.08 -13.88
CA ALA A 286 0.72 -2.73 -13.84
C ALA A 286 -0.50 -2.65 -12.93
N ARG A 287 -1.45 -3.57 -13.02
CA ARG A 287 -2.64 -3.59 -12.17
C ARG A 287 -2.31 -3.82 -10.70
N ASP A 288 -1.40 -4.75 -10.41
CA ASP A 288 -0.92 -4.96 -9.06
C ASP A 288 -0.26 -3.69 -8.48
N SER A 289 0.58 -3.02 -9.26
CA SER A 289 1.20 -1.74 -8.87
C SER A 289 0.16 -0.63 -8.71
N GLY A 290 -0.82 -0.55 -9.60
CA GLY A 290 -1.93 0.40 -9.56
C GLY A 290 -2.78 0.24 -8.31
N MET A 291 -3.08 -1.00 -7.91
CA MET A 291 -3.82 -1.28 -6.67
C MET A 291 -3.05 -0.76 -5.46
N GLN A 292 -1.72 -0.93 -5.42
CA GLN A 292 -0.89 -0.40 -4.34
C GLN A 292 -0.87 1.13 -4.34
N HIS A 293 -0.76 1.78 -5.51
CA HIS A 293 -0.93 3.23 -5.62
C HIS A 293 -2.28 3.70 -5.07
N ASP A 294 -3.35 2.97 -5.40
CA ASP A 294 -4.71 3.28 -4.95
C ASP A 294 -4.90 3.07 -3.45
N ILE A 295 -4.26 2.05 -2.85
CA ILE A 295 -4.16 1.89 -1.39
C ILE A 295 -3.54 3.13 -0.76
N MET A 296 -2.36 3.55 -1.22
CA MET A 296 -1.65 4.70 -0.64
C MET A 296 -2.44 6.00 -0.76
N ARG A 297 -3.07 6.23 -1.91
CA ARG A 297 -3.95 7.39 -2.11
C ARG A 297 -5.15 7.36 -1.15
N SER A 298 -5.75 6.18 -0.97
CA SER A 298 -7.02 6.02 -0.25
C SER A 298 -6.89 6.12 1.27
N LEU A 299 -5.68 5.91 1.82
CA LEU A 299 -5.41 6.10 3.26
C LEU A 299 -5.88 7.46 3.76
N ARG A 300 -5.72 8.52 2.94
CA ARG A 300 -6.12 9.89 3.30
C ARG A 300 -7.00 10.61 2.29
N LYS A 301 -7.31 9.98 1.15
CA LYS A 301 -7.99 10.62 0.00
C LYS A 301 -7.30 11.92 -0.42
N GLU A 302 -5.97 11.88 -0.45
CA GLU A 302 -5.07 12.98 -0.82
C GLU A 302 -3.98 12.44 -1.76
N PRO A 303 -3.27 13.31 -2.52
CA PRO A 303 -2.13 12.86 -3.31
C PRO A 303 -1.08 12.18 -2.42
N PHE A 304 -0.52 11.07 -2.90
CA PHE A 304 0.61 10.41 -2.26
C PHE A 304 1.92 10.81 -2.96
N PHE A 305 3.03 10.37 -2.41
CA PHE A 305 4.37 10.59 -2.97
C PHE A 305 5.06 9.25 -3.19
N LEU A 306 5.37 8.91 -4.44
CA LEU A 306 6.30 7.83 -4.73
C LEU A 306 7.68 8.25 -4.25
N MET A 307 8.13 7.69 -3.12
CA MET A 307 9.39 8.05 -2.43
C MET A 307 10.57 7.28 -3.00
N GLU A 308 10.40 5.98 -3.23
CA GLU A 308 11.41 5.20 -3.92
C GLU A 308 10.82 4.41 -5.10
N SER A 309 11.61 4.34 -6.17
CA SER A 309 11.43 3.41 -7.28
C SER A 309 12.77 3.16 -7.94
N CYS A 310 12.91 2.09 -8.72
CA CYS A 310 14.17 1.82 -9.40
C CYS A 310 14.15 2.32 -10.85
N PRO A 311 15.12 3.13 -11.32
CA PRO A 311 15.17 3.57 -12.71
C PRO A 311 15.59 2.45 -13.69
N SER A 312 16.14 1.34 -13.20
CA SER A 312 16.57 0.20 -14.04
C SER A 312 16.18 -1.17 -13.48
N ALA A 313 16.99 -1.77 -12.60
CA ALA A 313 16.77 -3.07 -11.96
C ALA A 313 17.18 -3.05 -10.49
N THR A 314 16.47 -3.77 -9.62
CA THR A 314 16.82 -3.91 -8.19
C THR A 314 17.93 -4.94 -7.98
N ASN A 315 18.63 -4.88 -6.86
CA ASN A 315 19.66 -5.86 -6.45
C ASN A 315 19.11 -7.10 -5.72
N TRP A 316 17.94 -7.01 -5.06
CA TRP A 316 17.46 -8.00 -4.09
C TRP A 316 16.41 -8.98 -4.63
N GLN A 317 15.78 -8.66 -5.77
CA GLN A 317 14.82 -9.57 -6.41
C GLN A 317 15.52 -10.85 -6.92
N PRO A 318 14.80 -11.97 -7.12
CA PRO A 318 15.39 -13.21 -7.63
C PRO A 318 16.12 -13.04 -8.97
N VAL A 319 15.69 -12.08 -9.80
CA VAL A 319 16.33 -11.71 -11.07
C VAL A 319 16.34 -10.19 -11.22
N SER A 320 17.52 -9.59 -11.32
CA SER A 320 17.71 -8.16 -11.62
C SER A 320 17.48 -7.86 -13.10
N LYS A 321 16.21 -7.87 -13.53
CA LYS A 321 15.84 -7.67 -14.93
C LYS A 321 15.73 -6.18 -15.27
N LEU A 322 16.38 -5.76 -16.35
CA LEU A 322 16.30 -4.38 -16.84
C LEU A 322 14.88 -4.03 -17.29
N LYS A 323 14.38 -2.86 -16.88
CA LYS A 323 13.27 -2.17 -17.56
C LYS A 323 13.62 -1.99 -19.06
N LYS A 324 12.76 -2.52 -19.93
CA LYS A 324 12.84 -2.31 -21.39
C LYS A 324 12.58 -0.84 -21.73
N PRO A 325 13.09 -0.34 -22.87
CA PRO A 325 12.90 1.06 -23.26
C PRO A 325 11.43 1.49 -23.23
N GLY A 326 11.15 2.60 -22.55
CA GLY A 326 9.80 3.14 -22.34
C GLY A 326 9.11 2.66 -21.05
N MET A 327 9.51 1.52 -20.47
CA MET A 327 8.88 1.01 -19.25
C MET A 327 9.13 1.91 -18.03
N LEU A 328 10.31 2.57 -17.94
CA LEU A 328 10.56 3.55 -16.89
C LEU A 328 9.55 4.71 -16.96
N HIS A 329 9.31 5.23 -18.17
CA HIS A 329 8.34 6.29 -18.39
C HIS A 329 6.91 5.83 -18.06
N ALA A 330 6.49 4.67 -18.58
CA ALA A 330 5.17 4.10 -18.31
C ALA A 330 4.90 3.92 -16.81
N ALA A 331 5.84 3.30 -16.07
CA ALA A 331 5.69 3.09 -14.62
C ALA A 331 5.68 4.41 -13.84
N SER A 332 6.50 5.39 -14.24
CA SER A 332 6.54 6.71 -13.61
C SER A 332 5.23 7.47 -13.82
N MET A 333 4.71 7.46 -15.04
CA MET A 333 3.42 8.11 -15.35
C MET A 333 2.25 7.36 -14.73
N GLN A 334 2.35 6.05 -14.51
CA GLN A 334 1.32 5.28 -13.81
C GLN A 334 1.17 5.76 -12.36
N ALA A 335 2.28 5.97 -11.65
CA ALA A 335 2.24 6.54 -10.30
C ALA A 335 1.53 7.91 -10.29
N VAL A 336 1.89 8.80 -11.24
CA VAL A 336 1.24 10.11 -11.39
C VAL A 336 -0.25 9.95 -11.72
N ALA A 337 -0.61 9.05 -12.64
CA ALA A 337 -2.01 8.81 -13.03
C ALA A 337 -2.87 8.40 -11.82
N HIS A 338 -2.34 7.55 -10.95
CA HIS A 338 -3.04 7.05 -9.76
C HIS A 338 -3.01 8.02 -8.56
N GLY A 339 -2.37 9.20 -8.67
CA GLY A 339 -2.43 10.24 -7.65
C GLY A 339 -1.10 10.60 -6.99
N SER A 340 0.04 10.13 -7.52
CA SER A 340 1.35 10.58 -7.04
C SER A 340 1.61 12.02 -7.46
N ASP A 341 2.12 12.83 -6.53
CA ASP A 341 2.70 14.15 -6.81
C ASP A 341 4.25 14.11 -6.86
N SER A 342 4.83 12.92 -6.93
CA SER A 342 6.26 12.71 -7.16
C SER A 342 6.58 11.49 -8.00
N VAL A 343 7.80 11.49 -8.57
CA VAL A 343 8.48 10.29 -9.06
C VAL A 343 9.91 10.35 -8.56
N LEU A 344 10.18 9.60 -7.50
CA LEU A 344 11.48 9.58 -6.85
C LEU A 344 12.13 8.19 -6.97
N TYR A 345 13.46 8.15 -6.85
CA TYR A 345 14.27 6.97 -7.12
C TYR A 345 15.15 6.58 -5.93
N PHE A 346 15.20 5.28 -5.66
CA PHE A 346 16.38 4.67 -5.03
C PHE A 346 17.27 4.14 -6.17
N GLN A 347 18.43 4.73 -6.44
CA GLN A 347 19.03 5.93 -5.86
C GLN A 347 19.54 6.87 -6.96
N LEU A 348 20.05 8.05 -6.62
CA LEU A 348 20.55 9.00 -7.62
C LEU A 348 21.95 8.64 -8.16
N ARG A 349 22.82 8.05 -7.34
CA ARG A 349 24.13 7.53 -7.74
C ARG A 349 24.35 6.16 -7.15
N GLN A 350 24.79 5.18 -7.94
CA GLN A 350 25.07 3.84 -7.41
C GLN A 350 26.16 3.90 -6.35
N SER A 351 25.95 3.21 -5.22
CA SER A 351 27.00 3.01 -4.23
C SER A 351 28.18 2.25 -4.86
N GLN A 352 29.41 2.59 -4.46
CA GLN A 352 30.61 1.90 -4.93
C GLN A 352 30.70 0.47 -4.38
N GLY A 353 30.16 0.24 -3.18
CA GLY A 353 30.28 -1.01 -2.44
C GLY A 353 29.02 -1.41 -1.69
N SER A 354 29.16 -2.46 -0.88
CA SER A 354 28.09 -3.08 -0.07
C SER A 354 27.00 -3.83 -0.88
N SER A 355 25.88 -4.14 -0.23
CA SER A 355 24.79 -5.00 -0.72
C SER A 355 24.02 -4.40 -1.90
N GLU A 356 23.92 -3.07 -1.95
CA GLU A 356 23.10 -2.34 -2.95
C GLU A 356 23.92 -1.72 -4.09
N LYS A 357 25.22 -2.04 -4.21
CA LYS A 357 26.08 -1.52 -5.31
C LYS A 357 25.57 -1.83 -6.71
N PHE A 358 24.76 -2.88 -6.87
CA PHE A 358 24.14 -3.26 -8.15
C PHE A 358 22.65 -2.91 -8.22
N HIS A 359 22.12 -2.16 -7.25
CA HIS A 359 20.81 -1.54 -7.39
C HIS A 359 20.91 -0.45 -8.48
N GLY A 360 19.88 -0.35 -9.31
CA GLY A 360 19.78 0.69 -10.33
C GLY A 360 19.83 2.10 -9.72
N ALA A 361 20.44 3.03 -10.45
CA ALA A 361 20.45 4.43 -10.09
C ALA A 361 20.37 5.32 -11.34
N VAL A 362 20.15 6.62 -11.15
CA VAL A 362 20.18 7.62 -12.23
C VAL A 362 21.58 7.70 -12.84
N ILE A 363 22.61 7.74 -11.98
CA ILE A 363 24.02 7.76 -12.37
C ILE A 363 24.65 6.42 -11.97
N ASP A 364 25.16 5.68 -12.96
CA ASP A 364 25.81 4.39 -12.75
C ASP A 364 27.28 4.53 -12.32
N HIS A 365 27.99 3.41 -12.16
CA HIS A 365 29.41 3.40 -11.82
C HIS A 365 30.32 4.03 -12.87
N TYR A 366 29.91 4.12 -14.14
CA TYR A 366 30.68 4.83 -15.17
C TYR A 366 30.68 6.34 -14.89
N GLY A 367 29.59 6.85 -14.29
CA GLY A 367 29.52 8.22 -13.81
C GLY A 367 29.35 9.26 -14.92
N GLY A 368 28.91 8.83 -16.10
CA GLY A 368 28.55 9.67 -17.26
C GLY A 368 27.04 9.76 -17.49
N GLU A 369 26.63 10.68 -18.37
CA GLU A 369 25.22 10.98 -18.66
C GLU A 369 24.71 10.38 -20.00
N ASP A 370 25.56 9.67 -20.74
CA ASP A 370 25.26 9.07 -22.04
C ASP A 370 24.64 7.65 -21.93
N THR A 371 24.20 7.27 -20.74
CA THR A 371 23.54 5.98 -20.51
C THR A 371 22.06 6.04 -20.91
N ARG A 372 21.52 4.90 -21.35
CA ARG A 372 20.06 4.78 -21.62
C ARG A 372 19.23 5.17 -20.40
N VAL A 373 19.64 4.75 -19.20
CA VAL A 373 18.90 5.01 -17.96
C VAL A 373 18.85 6.51 -17.66
N PHE A 374 19.99 7.20 -17.76
CA PHE A 374 20.05 8.65 -17.59
C PHE A 374 19.15 9.38 -18.60
N GLY A 375 19.17 8.96 -19.86
CA GLY A 375 18.31 9.50 -20.91
C GLY A 375 16.81 9.32 -20.61
N GLU A 376 16.39 8.13 -20.17
CA GLU A 376 14.98 7.87 -19.82
C GLU A 376 14.54 8.61 -18.56
N VAL A 377 15.39 8.74 -17.54
CA VAL A 377 15.13 9.58 -16.35
C VAL A 377 14.96 11.04 -16.75
N SER A 378 15.81 11.54 -17.64
CA SER A 378 15.69 12.91 -18.17
C SER A 378 14.37 13.13 -18.93
N GLN A 379 13.90 12.12 -19.68
CA GLN A 379 12.60 12.15 -20.35
C GLN A 379 11.43 12.16 -19.37
N VAL A 380 11.52 11.41 -18.26
CA VAL A 380 10.53 11.47 -17.17
C VAL A 380 10.50 12.87 -16.57
N GLY A 381 11.65 13.44 -16.23
CA GLY A 381 11.75 14.79 -15.66
C GLY A 381 11.14 15.88 -16.56
N GLU A 382 11.35 15.82 -17.87
CA GLU A 382 10.71 16.73 -18.81
C GLU A 382 9.19 16.52 -18.90
N SER A 383 8.72 15.28 -18.81
CA SER A 383 7.29 14.96 -18.77
C SER A 383 6.63 15.53 -17.52
N LEU A 384 7.24 15.37 -16.35
CA LEU A 384 6.73 15.89 -15.07
C LEU A 384 6.68 17.42 -15.07
N ARG A 385 7.67 18.09 -15.66
CA ARG A 385 7.67 19.54 -15.84
C ARG A 385 6.48 20.02 -16.67
N ARG A 386 6.16 19.33 -17.77
CA ARG A 386 4.99 19.63 -18.63
C ARG A 386 3.67 19.35 -17.91
N LEU A 387 3.63 18.35 -17.04
CA LEU A 387 2.47 17.96 -16.25
C LEU A 387 2.37 18.70 -14.91
N GLY A 388 3.11 19.80 -14.70
CA GLY A 388 3.11 20.51 -13.41
C GLY A 388 1.72 20.92 -12.91
N GLU A 389 0.77 21.18 -13.81
CA GLU A 389 -0.63 21.50 -13.48
C GLU A 389 -1.48 20.32 -12.98
N VAL A 390 -0.94 19.09 -13.03
CA VAL A 390 -1.56 17.89 -12.46
C VAL A 390 -1.33 17.83 -10.94
N ALA A 391 -0.30 18.48 -10.41
CA ALA A 391 0.01 18.46 -8.97
C ALA A 391 -1.20 18.90 -8.13
N GLY A 392 -1.55 18.10 -7.12
CA GLY A 392 -2.70 18.32 -6.24
C GLY A 392 -4.06 17.88 -6.78
N THR A 393 -4.15 17.42 -8.04
CA THR A 393 -5.40 16.87 -8.61
C THR A 393 -5.65 15.45 -8.12
N MET A 394 -6.89 14.97 -8.14
CA MET A 394 -7.22 13.64 -7.60
C MET A 394 -8.16 12.85 -8.52
N PRO A 395 -8.04 11.51 -8.57
CA PRO A 395 -9.11 10.64 -9.06
C PRO A 395 -10.40 10.87 -8.27
N LYS A 396 -11.55 10.69 -8.93
CA LYS A 396 -12.88 10.82 -8.31
C LYS A 396 -13.60 9.48 -8.39
N ALA A 397 -13.14 8.52 -7.61
CA ALA A 397 -13.67 7.17 -7.62
C ALA A 397 -15.16 7.13 -7.26
N LYS A 398 -15.93 6.35 -8.02
CA LYS A 398 -17.33 6.00 -7.73
C LYS A 398 -17.49 4.57 -7.24
N VAL A 399 -16.40 3.83 -7.20
CA VAL A 399 -16.34 2.45 -6.74
C VAL A 399 -15.23 2.33 -5.71
N ALA A 400 -15.45 1.46 -4.72
CA ALA A 400 -14.43 1.13 -3.73
C ALA A 400 -14.30 -0.38 -3.55
N VAL A 401 -13.09 -0.81 -3.20
CA VAL A 401 -12.79 -2.19 -2.80
C VAL A 401 -12.18 -2.16 -1.41
N LEU A 402 -12.69 -2.96 -0.49
CA LEU A 402 -12.17 -3.05 0.87
C LEU A 402 -10.84 -3.83 0.87
N PHE A 403 -9.86 -3.26 1.56
CA PHE A 403 -8.59 -3.89 1.89
C PHE A 403 -8.28 -3.60 3.37
N ASP A 404 -8.42 -4.63 4.22
CA ASP A 404 -8.33 -4.50 5.67
C ASP A 404 -7.21 -5.38 6.23
N TRP A 405 -6.24 -4.74 6.89
CA TRP A 405 -5.08 -5.43 7.45
C TRP A 405 -5.45 -6.38 8.60
N GLU A 406 -6.35 -5.97 9.51
CA GLU A 406 -6.69 -6.79 10.67
C GLU A 406 -7.52 -8.01 10.27
N SER A 407 -8.47 -7.82 9.35
CA SER A 407 -9.21 -8.93 8.75
C SER A 407 -8.28 -9.89 8.03
N ARG A 408 -7.29 -9.38 7.27
CA ARG A 408 -6.29 -10.24 6.61
C ARG A 408 -5.43 -10.98 7.62
N TRP A 409 -4.95 -10.31 8.68
CA TRP A 409 -4.11 -10.94 9.70
C TRP A 409 -4.81 -12.09 10.39
N ALA A 410 -6.04 -11.88 10.85
CA ALA A 410 -6.82 -12.92 11.50
C ALA A 410 -7.11 -14.07 10.53
N MET A 411 -7.53 -13.75 9.30
CA MET A 411 -7.86 -14.74 8.29
C MET A 411 -6.66 -15.60 7.87
N GLU A 412 -5.48 -14.99 7.67
CA GLU A 412 -4.26 -15.72 7.28
C GLU A 412 -3.62 -16.48 8.45
N ASP A 413 -3.91 -16.10 9.70
CA ASP A 413 -3.45 -16.81 10.92
C ASP A 413 -4.37 -17.98 11.29
N ALA A 414 -5.64 -17.93 10.89
CA ALA A 414 -6.63 -18.96 11.17
C ALA A 414 -6.21 -20.35 10.66
N GLN A 415 -6.56 -21.39 11.41
CA GLN A 415 -6.36 -22.78 11.00
C GLN A 415 -7.58 -23.29 10.22
N GLY A 416 -7.50 -23.21 8.90
CA GLY A 416 -8.57 -23.51 7.96
C GLY A 416 -9.21 -22.24 7.37
N PRO A 417 -10.10 -22.39 6.38
CA PRO A 417 -10.60 -23.65 5.83
C PRO A 417 -9.63 -24.27 4.81
N ARG A 418 -8.60 -23.53 4.38
CA ARG A 418 -7.57 -24.00 3.45
C ARG A 418 -6.19 -23.48 3.83
N ASN A 419 -5.46 -24.29 4.59
CA ASN A 419 -4.11 -23.95 5.09
C ASN A 419 -3.07 -23.80 3.96
N ASP A 420 -3.33 -24.39 2.78
CA ASP A 420 -2.50 -24.27 1.58
C ASP A 420 -2.61 -22.89 0.89
N GLY A 421 -3.31 -21.95 1.52
CA GLY A 421 -3.44 -20.56 1.09
C GLY A 421 -4.87 -20.15 0.83
N LEU A 422 -5.23 -18.97 1.32
CA LEU A 422 -6.53 -18.32 1.11
C LEU A 422 -6.50 -17.25 0.02
N PHE A 423 -5.30 -16.82 -0.41
CA PHE A 423 -5.09 -15.90 -1.54
C PHE A 423 -5.88 -14.57 -1.42
N TYR A 424 -5.87 -13.94 -0.23
CA TYR A 424 -6.59 -12.68 0.05
C TYR A 424 -6.35 -11.60 -0.99
N LYS A 425 -5.07 -11.31 -1.24
CA LYS A 425 -4.69 -10.25 -2.15
C LYS A 425 -5.18 -10.53 -3.56
N GLU A 426 -5.10 -11.79 -4.01
CA GLU A 426 -5.57 -12.23 -5.32
C GLU A 426 -7.09 -12.05 -5.44
N SER A 427 -7.87 -12.41 -4.42
CA SER A 427 -9.32 -12.18 -4.42
C SER A 427 -9.69 -10.70 -4.43
N VAL A 428 -8.95 -9.84 -3.71
CA VAL A 428 -9.09 -8.38 -3.81
C VAL A 428 -8.77 -7.89 -5.23
N LEU A 429 -7.65 -8.38 -5.79
CA LEU A 429 -7.21 -8.06 -7.14
C LEU A 429 -8.28 -8.41 -8.18
N LYS A 430 -8.99 -9.54 -8.06
CA LYS A 430 -10.02 -9.91 -9.05
C LYS A 430 -11.11 -8.85 -9.21
N SER A 431 -11.57 -8.28 -8.10
CA SER A 431 -12.54 -7.17 -8.11
C SER A 431 -11.92 -5.87 -8.63
N TYR A 432 -10.71 -5.55 -8.18
CA TYR A 432 -9.98 -4.38 -8.66
C TYR A 432 -9.75 -4.42 -10.18
N HIS A 433 -9.27 -5.56 -10.71
CA HIS A 433 -9.04 -5.79 -12.13
C HIS A 433 -10.28 -5.52 -12.96
N ALA A 434 -11.44 -6.03 -12.55
CA ALA A 434 -12.68 -5.87 -13.29
C ALA A 434 -13.12 -4.40 -13.40
N PHE A 435 -13.06 -3.63 -12.31
CA PHE A 435 -13.34 -2.19 -12.35
C PHE A 435 -12.35 -1.43 -13.23
N ARG A 436 -11.06 -1.76 -13.09
CA ARG A 436 -10.00 -1.10 -13.83
C ARG A 436 -10.02 -1.45 -15.32
N ASN A 437 -10.51 -2.62 -15.71
CA ASN A 437 -10.76 -3.01 -17.12
C ASN A 437 -11.81 -2.12 -17.80
N LEU A 438 -12.71 -1.51 -17.00
CA LEU A 438 -13.68 -0.51 -17.46
C LEU A 438 -13.14 0.93 -17.39
N GLY A 439 -11.89 1.12 -16.93
CA GLY A 439 -11.25 2.42 -16.76
C GLY A 439 -11.75 3.23 -15.56
N LEU A 440 -12.48 2.59 -14.63
CA LEU A 440 -12.98 3.27 -13.44
C LEU A 440 -11.86 3.53 -12.44
N ASP A 441 -11.79 4.73 -11.89
CA ASP A 441 -10.94 5.00 -10.73
C ASP A 441 -11.51 4.25 -9.51
N VAL A 442 -10.64 3.58 -8.76
CA VAL A 442 -11.03 2.72 -7.61
C VAL A 442 -10.35 3.25 -6.36
N ASP A 443 -11.10 3.46 -5.28
CA ASP A 443 -10.50 3.66 -3.95
C ASP A 443 -10.38 2.32 -3.22
N MET A 444 -9.24 2.10 -2.57
CA MET A 444 -8.93 0.90 -1.78
C MET A 444 -9.05 1.25 -0.30
N ILE A 445 -10.19 0.96 0.31
CA ILE A 445 -10.57 1.52 1.63
C ILE A 445 -10.51 0.48 2.75
N ASP A 446 -10.42 0.93 3.99
CA ASP A 446 -10.57 0.10 5.20
C ASP A 446 -12.01 0.09 5.75
N MET A 447 -12.30 -0.86 6.64
CA MET A 447 -13.62 -0.99 7.26
C MET A 447 -14.06 0.22 8.09
N GLU A 448 -13.17 1.07 8.60
CA GLU A 448 -13.52 2.28 9.38
C GLU A 448 -13.95 3.43 8.46
N GLN A 449 -13.47 3.48 7.23
CA GLN A 449 -13.73 4.57 6.28
C GLN A 449 -15.20 4.68 5.83
N PRO A 450 -15.67 5.89 5.46
CA PRO A 450 -17.04 6.13 4.99
C PRO A 450 -17.34 5.49 3.62
N LEU A 451 -18.60 5.07 3.42
CA LEU A 451 -19.06 4.42 2.18
C LEU A 451 -19.93 5.32 1.29
N GLU A 452 -20.37 6.48 1.79
CA GLU A 452 -21.48 7.26 1.23
C GLU A 452 -21.14 7.93 -0.12
N ASP A 453 -19.85 8.13 -0.42
CA ASP A 453 -19.40 8.73 -1.68
C ASP A 453 -19.42 7.77 -2.88
N TYR A 454 -19.59 6.46 -2.61
CA TYR A 454 -19.50 5.41 -3.60
C TYR A 454 -20.87 4.97 -4.11
N LYS A 455 -20.90 4.40 -5.32
CA LYS A 455 -22.07 3.73 -5.90
C LYS A 455 -21.97 2.22 -5.79
N ILE A 456 -20.75 1.69 -5.80
CA ILE A 456 -20.46 0.27 -5.69
C ILE A 456 -19.35 0.09 -4.65
N VAL A 457 -19.55 -0.82 -3.71
CA VAL A 457 -18.54 -1.21 -2.71
C VAL A 457 -18.38 -2.72 -2.75
N ALA A 458 -17.16 -3.19 -2.99
CA ALA A 458 -16.81 -4.61 -2.95
C ALA A 458 -15.99 -4.92 -1.70
N ALA A 459 -16.32 -6.03 -1.02
CA ALA A 459 -15.65 -6.50 0.18
C ALA A 459 -15.26 -7.98 0.04
N PRO A 460 -14.17 -8.29 -0.70
CA PRO A 460 -13.71 -9.66 -0.90
C PRO A 460 -13.12 -10.23 0.38
N MET A 461 -13.62 -11.40 0.79
CA MET A 461 -13.23 -12.17 1.98
C MET A 461 -13.04 -11.27 3.22
N LEU A 462 -14.05 -10.46 3.52
CA LEU A 462 -14.06 -9.59 4.69
C LEU A 462 -14.38 -10.41 5.94
N TYR A 463 -13.43 -11.29 6.28
CA TYR A 463 -13.51 -12.32 7.31
C TYR A 463 -13.92 -11.77 8.68
N MET A 464 -13.31 -10.66 9.09
CA MET A 464 -13.59 -9.99 10.36
C MET A 464 -14.57 -8.84 10.16
N PHE A 465 -15.58 -8.72 11.02
CA PHE A 465 -16.38 -7.50 11.13
C PHE A 465 -16.00 -6.75 12.41
N ARG A 466 -15.61 -5.48 12.25
CA ARG A 466 -15.23 -4.57 13.33
C ARG A 466 -15.74 -3.15 13.04
N ALA A 467 -15.63 -2.27 14.04
CA ALA A 467 -15.97 -0.86 13.90
C ALA A 467 -17.40 -0.58 13.38
N GLY A 468 -18.36 -1.45 13.72
CA GLY A 468 -19.76 -1.36 13.30
C GLY A 468 -19.93 -1.42 11.77
N PHE A 469 -19.06 -2.16 11.08
CA PHE A 469 -19.06 -2.25 9.62
C PHE A 469 -20.39 -2.78 9.07
N GLU A 470 -21.00 -3.75 9.75
CA GLU A 470 -22.30 -4.33 9.39
C GLU A 470 -23.40 -3.26 9.30
N GLU A 471 -23.46 -2.32 10.24
CA GLU A 471 -24.43 -1.22 10.21
C GLU A 471 -24.11 -0.21 9.11
N LYS A 472 -22.82 0.03 8.82
CA LYS A 472 -22.41 0.90 7.71
C LYS A 472 -22.77 0.31 6.36
N ALA A 473 -22.51 -0.98 6.15
CA ALA A 473 -22.86 -1.70 4.93
C ALA A 473 -24.39 -1.76 4.76
N ARG A 474 -25.14 -2.05 5.83
CA ARG A 474 -26.60 -2.01 5.85
C ARG A 474 -27.14 -0.65 5.40
N ARG A 475 -26.64 0.45 5.99
CA ARG A 475 -27.04 1.81 5.62
C ARG A 475 -26.74 2.09 4.16
N PHE A 476 -25.50 1.83 3.72
CA PHE A 476 -25.07 2.03 2.34
C PHE A 476 -25.99 1.34 1.34
N VAL A 477 -26.35 0.08 1.57
CA VAL A 477 -27.27 -0.65 0.68
C VAL A 477 -28.68 -0.06 0.77
N SER A 478 -29.18 0.23 1.98
CA SER A 478 -30.53 0.77 2.14
C SER A 478 -30.75 2.11 1.42
N GLU A 479 -29.70 2.91 1.27
CA GLU A 479 -29.69 4.23 0.61
C GLU A 479 -29.35 4.17 -0.90
N GLY A 480 -29.41 2.97 -1.50
CA GLY A 480 -29.25 2.81 -2.96
C GLY A 480 -27.87 2.34 -3.42
N GLY A 481 -26.97 2.04 -2.48
CA GLY A 481 -25.66 1.46 -2.79
C GLY A 481 -25.76 0.03 -3.33
N LYS A 482 -24.80 -0.35 -4.18
CA LYS A 482 -24.59 -1.74 -4.60
C LYS A 482 -23.43 -2.33 -3.82
N PHE A 483 -23.69 -3.31 -2.95
CA PHE A 483 -22.68 -3.94 -2.10
C PHE A 483 -22.39 -5.37 -2.55
N ILE A 484 -21.11 -5.71 -2.70
CA ILE A 484 -20.66 -7.03 -3.09
C ILE A 484 -19.87 -7.60 -1.91
N LEU A 485 -20.34 -8.71 -1.36
CA LEU A 485 -19.63 -9.52 -0.37
C LEU A 485 -19.27 -10.86 -1.01
N THR A 486 -18.25 -11.54 -0.50
CA THR A 486 -17.89 -12.88 -1.00
C THR A 486 -17.93 -13.91 0.12
N TYR A 487 -17.76 -15.17 -0.27
CA TYR A 487 -17.42 -16.28 0.61
C TYR A 487 -16.41 -15.87 1.68
N TRP A 488 -16.49 -16.53 2.85
CA TRP A 488 -15.59 -16.32 3.98
C TRP A 488 -15.60 -14.90 4.56
N SER A 489 -16.77 -14.26 4.61
CA SER A 489 -16.95 -12.91 5.17
C SER A 489 -17.90 -12.88 6.37
N GLY A 490 -17.64 -11.98 7.33
CA GLY A 490 -18.45 -11.79 8.53
C GLY A 490 -18.46 -13.02 9.44
N ILE A 491 -17.30 -13.66 9.59
CA ILE A 491 -17.08 -14.91 10.33
C ILE A 491 -16.76 -14.63 11.80
N VAL A 492 -15.90 -13.65 12.06
CA VAL A 492 -15.36 -13.35 13.39
C VAL A 492 -15.49 -11.88 13.78
N ASP A 493 -15.48 -11.64 15.10
CA ASP A 493 -15.36 -10.31 15.68
C ASP A 493 -13.92 -9.79 15.72
N GLU A 494 -13.72 -8.60 16.31
CA GLU A 494 -12.40 -7.95 16.39
C GLU A 494 -11.35 -8.73 17.18
N THR A 495 -11.72 -9.78 17.92
CA THR A 495 -10.83 -10.63 18.72
C THR A 495 -10.64 -12.03 18.13
N ASP A 496 -11.11 -12.23 16.90
CA ASP A 496 -11.10 -13.51 16.19
C ASP A 496 -12.07 -14.56 16.77
N LEU A 497 -13.08 -14.13 17.55
CA LEU A 497 -14.14 -15.02 18.01
C LEU A 497 -15.22 -15.16 16.94
N CYS A 498 -15.55 -16.41 16.58
CA CYS A 498 -16.63 -16.68 15.65
C CYS A 498 -17.98 -16.18 16.17
N PHE A 499 -18.74 -15.51 15.31
CA PHE A 499 -20.12 -15.18 15.59
C PHE A 499 -20.99 -16.45 15.67
N LEU A 500 -21.88 -16.54 16.65
CA LEU A 500 -22.68 -17.74 16.92
C LEU A 500 -24.07 -17.75 16.26
N GLU A 501 -24.54 -16.61 15.75
CA GLU A 501 -25.91 -16.45 15.22
C GLU A 501 -26.03 -16.66 13.70
N GLY A 502 -24.93 -17.06 13.05
CA GLY A 502 -24.85 -17.27 11.61
C GLY A 502 -24.09 -16.17 10.88
N THR A 503 -23.65 -16.50 9.66
CA THR A 503 -22.80 -15.66 8.82
C THR A 503 -23.47 -15.41 7.45
N PRO A 504 -23.25 -14.24 6.81
CA PRO A 504 -22.43 -13.13 7.29
C PRO A 504 -23.10 -12.38 8.45
N HIS A 505 -22.38 -12.23 9.57
CA HIS A 505 -22.94 -11.71 10.81
C HIS A 505 -23.53 -10.31 10.62
N GLY A 506 -24.71 -10.07 11.21
CA GLY A 506 -25.40 -8.77 11.11
C GLY A 506 -25.87 -8.39 9.70
N LEU A 507 -25.62 -9.20 8.67
CA LEU A 507 -25.94 -8.90 7.27
C LEU A 507 -26.73 -10.01 6.55
N MET A 508 -27.16 -11.08 7.24
CA MET A 508 -27.92 -12.17 6.62
C MET A 508 -29.22 -11.71 5.94
N ASP A 509 -29.89 -10.69 6.48
CA ASP A 509 -31.09 -10.08 5.88
C ASP A 509 -30.75 -9.15 4.71
N VAL A 510 -29.64 -8.40 4.81
CA VAL A 510 -29.13 -7.55 3.73
C VAL A 510 -28.69 -8.40 2.54
N MET A 511 -27.96 -9.49 2.78
CA MET A 511 -27.53 -10.44 1.75
C MET A 511 -28.65 -11.39 1.32
N GLY A 512 -29.71 -11.53 2.12
CA GLY A 512 -30.84 -12.43 1.86
C GLY A 512 -30.47 -13.91 1.88
N LEU A 513 -29.45 -14.29 2.65
CA LEU A 513 -28.95 -15.66 2.77
C LEU A 513 -28.24 -15.90 4.10
N ARG A 514 -27.93 -17.17 4.37
CA ARG A 514 -27.02 -17.62 5.43
C ARG A 514 -26.03 -18.62 4.86
N SER A 515 -24.73 -18.43 5.10
CA SER A 515 -23.70 -19.45 4.85
C SER A 515 -23.88 -20.60 5.85
N THR A 516 -23.87 -21.83 5.35
CA THR A 516 -24.07 -23.03 6.16
C THR A 516 -22.79 -23.79 6.41
N GLU A 517 -21.93 -23.89 5.41
CA GLU A 517 -20.65 -24.60 5.45
C GLU A 517 -19.78 -24.13 4.28
N ILE A 518 -18.46 -24.19 4.44
CA ILE A 518 -17.50 -23.87 3.38
C ILE A 518 -16.72 -25.14 3.01
N ASP A 519 -16.54 -25.35 1.71
CA ASP A 519 -15.77 -26.45 1.16
C ASP A 519 -14.41 -25.94 0.65
N GLY A 520 -13.34 -26.61 1.07
CA GLY A 520 -11.95 -26.29 0.71
C GLY A 520 -11.44 -27.28 -0.32
N LEU A 521 -11.13 -26.77 -1.52
CA LEU A 521 -10.70 -27.57 -2.66
C LEU A 521 -9.18 -27.73 -2.71
N TYR A 522 -8.72 -28.94 -3.04
CA TYR A 522 -7.30 -29.19 -3.31
C TYR A 522 -6.85 -28.52 -4.61
N ASP A 523 -5.54 -28.32 -4.77
CA ASP A 523 -4.97 -27.86 -6.03
C ASP A 523 -5.36 -28.80 -7.18
N GLY A 524 -5.96 -28.23 -8.23
CA GLY A 524 -6.44 -28.96 -9.41
C GLY A 524 -7.90 -29.41 -9.34
N GLU A 525 -8.55 -29.35 -8.17
CA GLU A 525 -10.00 -29.50 -8.07
C GLU A 525 -10.70 -28.21 -8.50
N VAL A 526 -11.76 -28.37 -9.31
CA VAL A 526 -12.54 -27.26 -9.86
C VAL A 526 -14.03 -27.56 -9.79
N ASN A 527 -14.82 -26.53 -9.53
CA ASN A 527 -16.27 -26.53 -9.73
C ASN A 527 -16.63 -25.45 -10.76
N SER A 528 -17.92 -25.22 -10.98
CA SER A 528 -18.39 -24.21 -11.92
C SER A 528 -19.67 -23.53 -11.45
N GLY A 529 -19.83 -22.26 -11.79
CA GLY A 529 -21.06 -21.50 -11.64
C GLY A 529 -21.84 -21.51 -12.95
N VAL A 530 -22.99 -22.18 -12.95
CA VAL A 530 -23.90 -22.33 -14.09
C VAL A 530 -25.04 -21.31 -13.97
N PRO A 531 -25.36 -20.54 -15.02
CA PRO A 531 -26.38 -19.51 -14.95
C PRO A 531 -27.78 -20.11 -14.78
N VAL A 532 -28.56 -19.52 -13.87
CA VAL A 532 -29.99 -19.84 -13.73
C VAL A 532 -30.75 -19.25 -14.92
N GLU A 533 -31.66 -20.02 -15.50
CA GLU A 533 -32.49 -19.54 -16.63
C GLU A 533 -33.30 -18.31 -16.22
N GLY A 534 -33.21 -17.24 -17.03
CA GLY A 534 -33.92 -15.99 -16.75
C GLY A 534 -33.35 -15.15 -15.60
N ASN A 535 -32.12 -15.43 -15.13
CA ASN A 535 -31.49 -14.66 -14.05
C ASN A 535 -31.45 -13.14 -14.34
N THR A 536 -31.57 -12.34 -13.28
CA THR A 536 -31.78 -10.89 -13.41
C THR A 536 -30.55 -10.10 -13.84
N LEU A 537 -29.35 -10.70 -13.83
CA LEU A 537 -28.13 -10.09 -14.36
C LEU A 537 -27.88 -10.48 -15.83
N HIS A 538 -28.70 -11.35 -16.42
CA HIS A 538 -28.51 -11.90 -17.76
C HIS A 538 -27.12 -12.53 -17.95
N MET A 539 -26.59 -13.21 -16.94
CA MET A 539 -25.37 -14.01 -17.06
C MET A 539 -25.67 -15.23 -17.91
N ALA A 540 -24.79 -15.52 -18.87
CA ALA A 540 -25.05 -16.52 -19.93
C ALA A 540 -23.94 -17.56 -20.07
N HIS A 541 -22.80 -17.37 -19.40
CA HIS A 541 -21.67 -18.27 -19.47
C HIS A 541 -21.57 -19.11 -18.19
N THR A 542 -20.92 -20.26 -18.30
CA THR A 542 -20.49 -21.06 -17.15
C THR A 542 -19.08 -20.63 -16.79
N TYR A 543 -18.82 -20.36 -15.51
CA TYR A 543 -17.53 -19.88 -15.02
C TYR A 543 -16.89 -20.91 -14.12
N ALA A 544 -15.58 -21.12 -14.23
CA ALA A 544 -14.85 -22.02 -13.34
C ALA A 544 -14.60 -21.36 -11.97
N CYS A 545 -14.62 -22.16 -10.91
CA CYS A 545 -14.16 -21.76 -9.59
C CYS A 545 -13.27 -22.84 -8.97
N SER A 546 -12.38 -22.41 -8.08
CA SER A 546 -11.39 -23.23 -7.39
C SER A 546 -11.28 -22.80 -5.93
N HIS A 547 -10.35 -23.40 -5.16
CA HIS A 547 -10.00 -23.07 -3.77
C HIS A 547 -11.11 -23.16 -2.72
N LEU A 548 -12.17 -22.34 -2.80
CA LEU A 548 -13.23 -22.26 -1.80
C LEU A 548 -14.62 -22.18 -2.46
N CYS A 549 -15.55 -22.99 -1.95
CA CYS A 549 -16.97 -22.96 -2.31
C CYS A 549 -17.83 -22.87 -1.03
N ASP A 550 -18.54 -21.76 -0.87
CA ASP A 550 -19.43 -21.49 0.26
C ASP A 550 -20.85 -21.96 -0.04
N LEU A 551 -21.35 -22.86 0.77
CA LEU A 551 -22.68 -23.43 0.63
C LEU A 551 -23.66 -22.57 1.40
N VAL A 552 -24.61 -21.97 0.68
CA VAL A 552 -25.54 -20.98 1.25
C VAL A 552 -26.99 -21.44 1.17
N ARG A 553 -27.77 -21.04 2.18
CA ARG A 553 -29.24 -21.16 2.19
C ARG A 553 -29.87 -19.79 2.02
N LEU A 554 -30.69 -19.65 0.97
CA LEU A 554 -31.39 -18.39 0.67
C LEU A 554 -32.55 -18.13 1.62
N SER A 555 -32.81 -16.86 1.89
CA SER A 555 -34.03 -16.35 2.55
C SER A 555 -34.81 -15.46 1.60
N THR A 556 -34.30 -14.26 1.28
CA THR A 556 -34.92 -13.31 0.35
C THR A 556 -34.14 -13.12 -0.95
N ALA A 557 -32.88 -13.55 -0.98
CA ALA A 557 -32.06 -13.46 -2.18
C ALA A 557 -32.51 -14.46 -3.26
N GLU A 558 -32.23 -14.12 -4.51
CA GLU A 558 -32.36 -15.01 -5.65
C GLU A 558 -30.99 -15.53 -6.09
N ALA A 559 -30.94 -16.77 -6.57
CA ALA A 559 -29.74 -17.34 -7.19
C ALA A 559 -29.61 -16.82 -8.62
N VAL A 560 -28.43 -16.29 -8.96
CA VAL A 560 -28.04 -15.88 -10.31
C VAL A 560 -27.26 -16.99 -11.00
N LEU A 561 -26.29 -17.57 -10.28
CA LEU A 561 -25.55 -18.77 -10.67
C LEU A 561 -25.78 -19.87 -9.63
N VAL A 562 -25.67 -21.13 -10.06
CA VAL A 562 -25.68 -22.32 -9.19
C VAL A 562 -24.49 -23.22 -9.48
N TYR A 563 -24.03 -24.00 -8.50
CA TYR A 563 -22.92 -24.93 -8.69
C TYR A 563 -23.24 -26.02 -9.73
N GLY A 564 -22.29 -26.31 -10.62
CA GLY A 564 -22.45 -27.26 -11.73
C GLY A 564 -22.15 -28.72 -11.36
N SER A 565 -21.37 -28.96 -10.31
CA SER A 565 -20.90 -30.28 -9.88
C SER A 565 -20.83 -30.42 -8.36
N ASP A 566 -20.38 -31.61 -7.93
CA ASP A 566 -20.28 -32.06 -6.53
C ASP A 566 -21.64 -32.30 -5.82
N PHE A 567 -21.60 -32.70 -4.55
CA PHE A 567 -22.79 -33.01 -3.74
C PHE A 567 -23.72 -31.80 -3.55
N TYR A 568 -23.19 -30.59 -3.75
CA TYR A 568 -23.89 -29.32 -3.70
C TYR A 568 -24.26 -28.75 -5.09
N LYS A 569 -24.21 -29.57 -6.14
CA LYS A 569 -24.72 -29.21 -7.47
C LYS A 569 -26.15 -28.64 -7.37
N GLY A 570 -26.37 -27.49 -7.98
CA GLY A 570 -27.65 -26.77 -7.98
C GLY A 570 -27.85 -25.83 -6.79
N MET A 571 -26.96 -25.83 -5.79
CA MET A 571 -26.95 -24.80 -4.75
C MET A 571 -26.42 -23.46 -5.30
N PRO A 572 -26.78 -22.30 -4.70
CA PRO A 572 -26.40 -21.00 -5.21
C PRO A 572 -24.88 -20.78 -5.19
N ALA A 573 -24.33 -20.22 -6.27
CA ALA A 573 -22.92 -19.87 -6.42
C ALA A 573 -22.69 -18.35 -6.61
N LEU A 574 -23.73 -17.62 -7.03
CA LEU A 574 -23.83 -16.15 -6.98
C LEU A 574 -25.27 -15.80 -6.63
N THR A 575 -25.47 -14.86 -5.72
CA THR A 575 -26.81 -14.41 -5.30
C THR A 575 -26.97 -12.91 -5.43
N LYS A 576 -28.22 -12.48 -5.49
CA LYS A 576 -28.63 -11.07 -5.48
C LYS A 576 -29.81 -10.89 -4.53
N ASN A 577 -29.78 -9.85 -3.72
CA ASN A 577 -30.89 -9.41 -2.87
C ASN A 577 -31.16 -7.92 -3.09
N ASN A 578 -32.43 -7.52 -3.15
CA ASN A 578 -32.80 -6.11 -3.09
C ASN A 578 -33.06 -5.76 -1.63
N PHE A 579 -32.44 -4.68 -1.13
CA PHE A 579 -32.57 -4.26 0.26
C PHE A 579 -32.64 -2.73 0.34
N GLY A 580 -33.75 -2.21 0.87
CA GLY A 580 -34.06 -0.77 0.78
C GLY A 580 -34.10 -0.32 -0.68
N GLU A 581 -33.39 0.75 -1.00
CA GLU A 581 -33.27 1.30 -2.37
C GLU A 581 -32.12 0.68 -3.18
N GLY A 582 -31.27 -0.14 -2.54
CA GLY A 582 -30.06 -0.70 -3.15
C GLY A 582 -30.09 -2.21 -3.30
N GLN A 583 -28.91 -2.75 -3.58
CA GLN A 583 -28.74 -4.16 -3.94
C GLN A 583 -27.50 -4.76 -3.28
N ALA A 584 -27.65 -5.97 -2.77
CA ALA A 584 -26.57 -6.76 -2.20
C ALA A 584 -26.31 -7.99 -3.07
N TYR A 585 -25.05 -8.31 -3.31
CA TYR A 585 -24.61 -9.46 -4.08
C TYR A 585 -23.64 -10.28 -3.23
N TYR A 586 -23.78 -11.60 -3.27
CA TYR A 586 -22.88 -12.52 -2.58
C TYR A 586 -22.27 -13.51 -3.56
N ILE A 587 -20.95 -13.45 -3.74
CA ILE A 587 -20.17 -14.37 -4.58
C ILE A 587 -19.76 -15.55 -3.72
N CYS A 588 -20.31 -16.75 -3.97
CA CYS A 588 -20.15 -17.90 -3.07
C CYS A 588 -18.89 -18.73 -3.36
N ALA A 589 -18.09 -18.41 -4.38
CA ALA A 589 -16.90 -19.20 -4.71
C ALA A 589 -15.74 -18.35 -5.23
N ASP A 590 -14.54 -18.90 -5.18
CA ASP A 590 -13.38 -18.28 -5.82
C ASP A 590 -13.37 -18.54 -7.34
N PHE A 591 -14.13 -17.72 -8.08
CA PHE A 591 -14.19 -17.80 -9.54
C PHE A 591 -12.91 -17.30 -10.24
N ASP A 592 -12.74 -17.67 -11.50
CA ASP A 592 -11.72 -17.10 -12.39
C ASP A 592 -12.06 -15.65 -12.80
N GLN A 593 -11.07 -14.92 -13.33
CA GLN A 593 -11.19 -13.48 -13.63
C GLN A 593 -12.31 -13.13 -14.62
N ASP A 594 -12.63 -14.03 -15.55
CA ASP A 594 -13.67 -13.84 -16.56
C ASP A 594 -15.08 -13.67 -15.94
N PHE A 595 -15.35 -14.35 -14.83
CA PHE A 595 -16.55 -14.12 -14.02
C PHE A 595 -16.61 -12.69 -13.49
N TYR A 596 -15.53 -12.23 -12.87
CA TYR A 596 -15.49 -10.91 -12.24
C TYR A 596 -15.62 -9.79 -13.28
N ASP A 597 -14.96 -9.94 -14.44
CA ASP A 597 -15.07 -8.98 -15.55
C ASP A 597 -16.51 -8.87 -16.08
N ASP A 598 -17.20 -10.00 -16.29
CA ASP A 598 -18.60 -9.99 -16.74
C ASP A 598 -19.57 -9.47 -15.67
N PHE A 599 -19.42 -9.97 -14.43
CA PHE A 599 -20.24 -9.57 -13.29
C PHE A 599 -20.15 -8.06 -13.04
N TYR A 600 -18.96 -7.51 -12.81
CA TYR A 600 -18.81 -6.09 -12.54
C TYR A 600 -19.16 -5.22 -13.74
N GLY A 601 -18.94 -5.67 -14.98
CA GLY A 601 -19.43 -5.00 -16.18
C GLY A 601 -20.94 -4.76 -16.16
N LYS A 602 -21.71 -5.76 -15.71
CA LYS A 602 -23.17 -5.65 -15.54
C LYS A 602 -23.53 -4.73 -14.37
N ILE A 603 -22.88 -4.87 -13.22
CA ILE A 603 -23.15 -4.04 -12.03
C ILE A 603 -22.88 -2.55 -12.29
N VAL A 604 -21.78 -2.22 -12.96
CA VAL A 604 -21.41 -0.86 -13.35
C VAL A 604 -22.43 -0.26 -14.31
N LYS A 605 -22.90 -1.04 -15.29
CA LYS A 605 -23.94 -0.62 -16.24
C LYS A 605 -25.27 -0.34 -15.52
N GLU A 606 -25.69 -1.21 -14.61
CA GLU A 606 -26.90 -0.99 -13.81
C GLU A 606 -26.77 0.25 -12.91
N ALA A 607 -25.58 0.51 -12.36
CA ALA A 607 -25.28 1.69 -11.54
C ALA A 607 -25.21 3.00 -12.36
N ARG A 608 -25.25 2.91 -13.70
CA ARG A 608 -25.18 4.05 -14.64
C ARG A 608 -23.94 4.93 -14.39
N ILE A 609 -22.81 4.31 -14.08
CA ILE A 609 -21.53 5.01 -13.91
C ILE A 609 -20.96 5.30 -15.31
N GLU A 610 -20.57 6.55 -15.53
CA GLU A 610 -19.98 7.00 -16.80
C GLU A 610 -18.55 6.46 -16.95
N LEU A 611 -18.30 5.77 -18.07
CA LEU A 611 -16.98 5.25 -18.41
C LEU A 611 -16.12 6.35 -19.07
N PRO A 612 -14.79 6.32 -18.91
CA PRO A 612 -13.89 7.31 -19.52
C PRO A 612 -13.81 7.25 -21.04
N VAL A 613 -13.98 6.05 -21.57
CA VAL A 613 -13.89 5.73 -22.98
C VAL A 613 -14.83 4.57 -23.24
N GLU A 614 -15.36 4.47 -24.45
CA GLU A 614 -16.34 3.44 -24.80
C GLU A 614 -15.72 2.03 -24.79
N LYS A 615 -14.45 1.91 -25.20
CA LYS A 615 -13.75 0.63 -25.29
C LYS A 615 -12.27 0.79 -24.92
N ILE A 616 -11.80 -0.04 -24.00
CA ILE A 616 -10.39 -0.14 -23.62
C ILE A 616 -9.83 -1.45 -24.19
N PRO A 617 -8.85 -1.40 -25.11
CA PRO A 617 -8.18 -2.60 -25.59
C PRO A 617 -7.43 -3.33 -24.45
N ALA A 618 -7.27 -4.65 -24.59
CA ALA A 618 -6.49 -5.43 -23.64
C ALA A 618 -5.07 -4.86 -23.48
N GLY A 619 -4.59 -4.80 -22.24
CA GLY A 619 -3.27 -4.26 -21.90
C GLY A 619 -3.16 -2.73 -21.90
N VAL A 620 -4.26 -2.01 -22.12
CA VAL A 620 -4.33 -0.55 -21.95
C VAL A 620 -4.99 -0.22 -20.61
N GLU A 621 -4.45 0.76 -19.90
CA GLU A 621 -5.02 1.33 -18.68
C GLU A 621 -5.45 2.77 -18.92
N VAL A 622 -6.60 3.15 -18.34
CA VAL A 622 -7.15 4.50 -18.39
C VAL A 622 -7.43 4.97 -16.96
N THR A 623 -6.99 6.18 -16.63
CA THR A 623 -7.16 6.78 -15.29
C THR A 623 -7.50 8.25 -15.43
N ARG A 624 -8.36 8.76 -14.54
CA ARG A 624 -8.69 10.20 -14.49
C ARG A 624 -8.10 10.85 -13.25
N ARG A 625 -7.61 12.07 -13.41
CA ARG A 625 -7.40 13.01 -12.31
C ARG A 625 -8.16 14.28 -12.62
N SER A 626 -8.71 14.93 -11.60
CA SER A 626 -9.43 16.18 -11.78
C SER A 626 -9.14 17.18 -10.67
N SER A 627 -9.24 18.46 -11.04
CA SER A 627 -9.39 19.57 -10.12
C SER A 627 -10.82 20.12 -10.22
N LYS A 628 -11.02 21.35 -9.73
CA LYS A 628 -12.22 22.13 -10.00
C LYS A 628 -12.25 22.74 -11.41
N ASP A 629 -11.08 22.89 -12.06
CA ASP A 629 -10.93 23.67 -13.29
C ASP A 629 -10.64 22.78 -14.53
N ALA A 630 -10.16 21.55 -14.32
CA ALA A 630 -9.79 20.65 -15.41
C ALA A 630 -9.89 19.17 -15.01
N GLU A 631 -10.07 18.33 -16.03
CA GLU A 631 -9.90 16.88 -15.99
C GLU A 631 -8.70 16.48 -16.85
N TYR A 632 -7.92 15.52 -16.37
CA TYR A 632 -6.78 14.91 -17.03
C TYR A 632 -7.04 13.42 -17.21
N LEU A 633 -6.96 12.94 -18.46
CA LEU A 633 -7.13 11.53 -18.81
C LEU A 633 -5.77 10.94 -19.17
N PHE A 634 -5.32 9.96 -18.41
CA PHE A 634 -4.10 9.20 -18.68
C PHE A 634 -4.47 7.92 -19.43
N VAL A 635 -3.87 7.70 -20.59
CA VAL A 635 -4.03 6.46 -21.38
C VAL A 635 -2.66 5.82 -21.55
N GLN A 636 -2.51 4.61 -21.02
CA GLN A 636 -1.22 3.94 -20.90
C GLN A 636 -1.27 2.57 -21.54
N ASN A 637 -0.43 2.33 -22.54
CA ASN A 637 -0.33 1.04 -23.21
C ASN A 637 0.79 0.20 -22.59
N PHE A 638 0.44 -0.82 -21.81
CA PHE A 638 1.39 -1.75 -21.22
C PHE A 638 1.73 -2.93 -22.14
N ASN A 639 1.20 -2.96 -23.37
CA ASN A 639 1.59 -3.97 -24.34
C ASN A 639 3.00 -3.71 -24.89
N ARG A 640 3.60 -4.80 -25.40
CA ARG A 640 4.91 -4.76 -26.09
C ARG A 640 4.81 -4.22 -27.51
N GLU A 641 3.59 -4.10 -28.03
CA GLU A 641 3.28 -3.58 -29.35
C GLU A 641 2.37 -2.33 -29.24
N PRO A 642 2.38 -1.45 -30.25
CA PRO A 642 1.44 -0.35 -30.34
C PRO A 642 -0.02 -0.84 -30.40
N VAL A 643 -0.95 -0.05 -29.88
CA VAL A 643 -2.38 -0.39 -29.83
C VAL A 643 -3.21 0.72 -30.48
N ASN A 644 -4.13 0.33 -31.36
CA ASN A 644 -5.12 1.24 -31.93
C ASN A 644 -6.26 1.45 -30.95
N MET A 645 -6.59 2.71 -30.71
CA MET A 645 -7.68 3.11 -29.82
C MET A 645 -8.10 4.53 -30.16
N ASP A 646 -9.40 4.77 -30.25
CA ASP A 646 -9.95 6.10 -30.45
C ASP A 646 -9.92 6.87 -29.11
N LEU A 647 -9.23 8.01 -29.12
CA LEU A 647 -9.16 8.92 -27.98
C LEU A 647 -10.12 10.09 -28.18
N PRO A 648 -10.70 10.66 -27.11
CA PRO A 648 -11.67 11.76 -27.19
C PRO A 648 -11.01 13.11 -27.52
N ILE A 649 -10.17 13.17 -28.55
CA ILE A 649 -9.40 14.36 -28.97
C ILE A 649 -10.28 15.50 -29.51
N GLY A 650 -11.57 15.25 -29.76
CA GLY A 650 -12.55 16.29 -30.04
C GLY A 650 -12.96 17.10 -28.81
N GLU A 651 -12.80 16.53 -27.62
CA GLU A 651 -13.16 17.16 -26.34
C GLU A 651 -11.94 17.48 -25.47
N TYR A 652 -10.85 16.73 -25.64
CA TYR A 652 -9.62 16.89 -24.88
C TYR A 652 -8.45 17.34 -25.76
N GLN A 653 -7.60 18.20 -25.21
CA GLN A 653 -6.31 18.55 -25.78
C GLN A 653 -5.23 17.57 -25.32
N ILE A 654 -4.34 17.14 -26.23
CA ILE A 654 -3.15 16.35 -25.86
C ILE A 654 -2.16 17.23 -25.10
N LEU A 655 -1.86 16.87 -23.85
CA LEU A 655 -0.91 17.56 -22.97
C LEU A 655 0.47 16.88 -22.99
N LEU A 656 0.51 15.55 -23.09
CA LEU A 656 1.73 14.74 -23.16
C LEU A 656 1.50 13.55 -24.11
N GLY A 657 2.57 13.13 -24.79
CA GLY A 657 2.56 11.98 -25.70
C GLY A 657 2.19 12.36 -27.14
N ASP A 658 2.53 11.49 -28.07
CA ASP A 658 2.17 11.59 -29.48
C ASP A 658 1.02 10.62 -29.78
N TYR A 659 0.01 11.06 -30.52
CA TYR A 659 -1.13 10.24 -30.88
C TYR A 659 -1.58 10.51 -32.33
N ASN A 660 -1.66 9.45 -33.11
CA ASN A 660 -2.08 9.46 -34.53
C ASN A 660 -3.13 8.36 -34.83
N GLY A 661 -3.91 7.96 -33.81
CA GLY A 661 -4.79 6.78 -33.85
C GLY A 661 -4.24 5.56 -33.09
N THR A 662 -2.96 5.61 -32.72
CA THR A 662 -2.27 4.52 -32.02
C THR A 662 -1.55 5.05 -30.76
N VAL A 663 -1.59 4.28 -29.68
CA VAL A 663 -0.76 4.49 -28.49
C VAL A 663 0.46 3.56 -28.57
N ALA A 664 1.66 4.12 -28.57
CA ALA A 664 2.91 3.36 -28.72
C ALA A 664 3.09 2.30 -27.61
N ARG A 665 3.93 1.29 -27.85
CA ARG A 665 4.31 0.32 -26.80
C ARG A 665 4.89 1.04 -25.59
N PHE A 666 4.47 0.68 -24.38
CA PHE A 666 4.86 1.39 -23.15
C PHE A 666 4.67 2.90 -23.23
N GLY A 667 3.75 3.36 -24.09
CA GLY A 667 3.46 4.75 -24.33
C GLY A 667 2.41 5.27 -23.36
N THR A 668 2.56 6.53 -22.96
CA THR A 668 1.55 7.27 -22.20
C THR A 668 1.11 8.49 -22.99
N VAL A 669 -0.20 8.63 -23.18
CA VAL A 669 -0.84 9.85 -23.68
C VAL A 669 -1.63 10.48 -22.55
N VAL A 670 -1.43 11.77 -22.29
CA VAL A 670 -2.20 12.52 -21.29
C VAL A 670 -3.01 13.57 -22.00
N LEU A 671 -4.32 13.54 -21.79
CA LEU A 671 -5.27 14.46 -22.37
C LEU A 671 -5.83 15.39 -21.29
N LYS A 672 -6.22 16.61 -21.68
CA LYS A 672 -6.80 17.62 -20.79
C LYS A 672 -8.12 18.14 -21.33
N LYS A 673 -9.15 18.20 -20.48
CA LYS A 673 -10.42 18.88 -20.72
C LYS A 673 -10.62 19.95 -19.65
N LYS A 674 -10.95 21.18 -20.08
CA LYS A 674 -11.35 22.24 -19.13
C LYS A 674 -12.80 21.98 -18.70
N LEU A 675 -13.10 22.16 -17.42
CA LEU A 675 -14.43 21.94 -16.84
C LEU A 675 -15.23 23.23 -16.74
#